data_AF-A0A4R1QT69-F1
#
_entry.id   AF-A0A4R1QT69-F1
#
_cell.length_a   1.000
_cell.length_b   1.000
_cell.length_c   1.000
_cell.angle_alpha   90.00
_cell.angle_beta   90.00
_cell.angle_gamma   90.00
#
_symmetry.space_group_name_H-M   'P 1'
#
loop_
_entity.id
_entity.type
_entity.pdbx_description
1 polymer ?
#
loop_
_entity_poly.entity_id
_entity_poly.type
_entity_poly.pdbx_seq_one_letter_code
_entity_poly.pdbx_strand_id
1 'polypeptide(L)'
;MAETPIEQLQLSVRARNVLRRMGIYSVEELLSTPIENIAQQRNAGQKTIDEIRCAIAHKDIIVEDVVVSEESSNYRLPENNISMSFSDEQLYEMSKHSITELGLSTRPYNILYREGYSTIEDVAQLSEADFGKIKKLGRKSAVEIQESIDSWIRENLVFRNDIPRDDIDSNIKAILQKLTMDLEPIVRIYWRRLAEYMKSADLDEQILTNDYDEALKEILLLPQFRKEITNFWESISNQGVITEVMMVTALNDLKLGFQPSILLNAALESKIITRYKDVFMLSRDTVFELFNKECDPNDRAFQILQLRVAGETFQDIGSVYSLTRERVRQICIRAVCKLPLLFEDYFHEPYTYFHLSKTEFCRAFPQMTEEGYEFLSIRYIRGKVELTSESLNKYTGLWKEQLDEYLCEKKEGNERRKITKTEMVMRVLISNADNPLSLDEFADEYYNYIERKDYPINRLKINLRSVGNYLRNSKGIVFNKNNKVRFCDADPHVIWTEIDFNQYKNTVISSELIFRDYQDIMEELDIRDGYELFYVIKSSLHMWGEEQFTIRCRRVPIIVMGDASEEMQAIRLLKELSPVTYLDYFEAYEERYGVRAQGNSVIADAVGAYYVDGKYVIDAPIVNENDVQSVCEALQKKPLWFIEDIENLFARVCKYTTHDAINAVAFRRMGYILNTSYAYDASYGTALNLFDRIVFSQDIVDLSLLDRRILNLGMFAAALDKNKKSLEYIETAPKILMSKAKVYEVYGLSVNEIREIQGMVSLFKDKPFFNGRSIWSEIENLSIIQKLQGNDWMLTCIMRQQEAVGSLSVAGGIILSLENTLLKISQICEWISSVYGVMTVKSLEKKFNEIFGTRIRADKIAEKLRTSGSWDKVVTDSMDEYIDNLVDEGISSMEVDDFFQEEFF
;
A
#
# COMPACT_ATOMS: atom_id res chain seq x y z
N MET A 1 -76.82 45.12 21.89
CA MET A 1 -76.17 44.21 20.93
C MET A 1 -76.45 42.81 21.42
N ALA A 2 -76.95 41.92 20.57
CA ALA A 2 -77.25 40.55 20.97
C ALA A 2 -75.93 39.82 21.29
N GLU A 3 -75.81 39.25 22.49
CA GLU A 3 -74.62 38.49 22.90
C GLU A 3 -74.54 37.18 22.12
N THR A 4 -73.39 36.89 21.53
CA THR A 4 -73.20 35.69 20.70
C THR A 4 -72.95 34.49 21.61
N PRO A 5 -73.76 33.41 21.57
CA PRO A 5 -73.56 32.26 22.45
C PRO A 5 -72.28 31.49 22.09
N ILE A 6 -71.54 30.98 23.09
CA ILE A 6 -70.33 30.18 22.87
C ILE A 6 -70.60 28.86 22.11
N GLU A 7 -71.86 28.43 22.00
CA GLU A 7 -72.29 27.27 21.22
C GLU A 7 -72.06 27.45 19.71
N GLN A 8 -71.99 28.69 19.23
CA GLN A 8 -71.68 29.01 17.83
C GLN A 8 -70.19 28.85 17.50
N LEU A 9 -69.32 28.81 18.51
CA LEU A 9 -67.93 28.42 18.33
C LEU A 9 -67.85 26.87 18.23
N GLN A 10 -67.17 26.34 17.22
CA GLN A 10 -66.93 24.89 17.04
C GLN A 10 -65.92 24.34 18.07
N LEU A 11 -66.20 24.56 19.35
CA LEU A 11 -65.40 24.09 20.47
C LEU A 11 -65.80 22.66 20.87
N SER A 12 -64.81 21.87 21.28
CA SER A 12 -64.99 20.55 21.86
C SER A 12 -65.85 20.62 23.12
N VAL A 13 -66.53 19.51 23.42
CA VAL A 13 -67.34 19.36 24.63
C VAL A 13 -66.52 19.69 25.89
N ARG A 14 -65.22 19.39 25.88
CA ARG A 14 -64.31 19.69 26.98
C ARG A 14 -64.06 21.20 27.14
N ALA A 15 -63.80 21.92 26.05
CA ALA A 15 -63.62 23.37 26.06
C ALA A 15 -64.91 24.09 26.51
N ARG A 16 -66.06 23.70 25.97
CA ARG A 16 -67.37 24.26 26.37
C ARG A 16 -67.66 24.05 27.86
N ASN A 17 -67.35 22.87 28.39
CA ASN A 17 -67.55 22.56 29.80
C ASN A 17 -66.56 23.26 30.74
N VAL A 18 -65.39 23.69 30.25
CA VAL A 18 -64.47 24.55 31.00
C VAL A 18 -65.04 25.98 31.07
N LEU A 19 -65.47 26.54 29.94
CA LEU A 19 -66.03 27.89 29.87
C LEU A 19 -67.33 28.06 30.67
N ARG A 20 -68.27 27.11 30.55
CA ARG A 20 -69.52 27.13 31.35
C ARG A 20 -69.28 27.04 32.85
N ARG A 21 -68.24 26.34 33.31
CA ARG A 21 -67.89 26.26 34.74
C ARG A 21 -67.31 27.58 35.28
N MET A 22 -66.74 28.39 34.40
CA MET A 22 -66.29 29.75 34.74
C MET A 22 -67.42 30.79 34.67
N GLY A 23 -68.64 30.37 34.33
CA GLY A 23 -69.78 31.26 34.16
C GLY A 23 -69.73 32.06 32.85
N ILE A 24 -68.95 31.61 31.86
CA ILE A 24 -68.83 32.25 30.55
C ILE A 24 -69.81 31.56 29.59
N TYR A 25 -70.78 32.32 29.09
CA TYR A 25 -71.85 31.82 28.20
C TYR A 25 -71.89 32.57 26.86
N SER A 26 -71.25 33.73 26.75
CA SER A 26 -71.13 34.48 25.50
C SER A 26 -69.69 34.63 25.01
N VAL A 27 -69.53 34.85 23.70
CA VAL A 27 -68.23 35.10 23.06
C VAL A 27 -67.65 36.44 23.53
N GLU A 28 -68.49 37.42 23.84
CA GLU A 28 -68.08 38.70 24.42
C GLU A 28 -67.47 38.52 25.82
N GLU A 29 -68.09 37.72 26.69
CA GLU A 29 -67.53 37.36 28.00
C GLU A 29 -66.20 36.60 27.87
N LEU A 30 -66.11 35.71 26.87
CA LEU A 30 -64.88 34.96 26.58
C LEU A 30 -63.71 35.87 26.19
N LEU A 31 -63.95 36.90 25.36
CA LEU A 31 -62.92 37.86 24.95
C LEU A 31 -62.45 38.76 26.11
N SER A 32 -63.34 39.07 27.04
CA SER A 32 -63.03 39.90 28.21
C SER A 32 -62.28 39.13 29.31
N THR A 33 -62.19 37.80 29.20
CA THR A 33 -61.51 36.94 30.18
C THR A 33 -60.08 36.65 29.75
N PRO A 34 -59.05 37.00 30.56
CA PRO A 34 -57.67 36.64 30.28
C PRO A 34 -57.49 35.13 30.14
N ILE A 35 -56.79 34.68 29.09
CA ILE A 35 -56.62 33.25 28.79
C ILE A 35 -55.84 32.51 29.90
N GLU A 36 -55.02 33.24 30.66
CA GLU A 36 -54.29 32.76 31.82
C GLU A 36 -55.23 32.29 32.94
N ASN A 37 -56.39 32.94 33.10
CA ASN A 37 -57.40 32.55 34.09
C ASN A 37 -58.15 31.28 33.67
N ILE A 38 -58.29 31.07 32.35
CA ILE A 38 -58.89 29.85 31.78
C ILE A 38 -57.91 28.68 31.90
N ALA A 39 -56.61 28.93 31.72
CA ALA A 39 -55.54 27.93 31.84
C ALA A 39 -55.35 27.36 33.26
N GLN A 40 -55.76 28.11 34.29
CA GLN A 40 -55.71 27.64 35.68
C GLN A 40 -56.86 26.69 36.05
N GLN A 41 -57.86 26.52 35.17
CA GLN A 41 -59.02 25.68 35.47
C GLN A 41 -58.73 24.19 35.35
N ARG A 42 -59.35 23.42 36.25
CA ARG A 42 -59.25 21.95 36.24
C ARG A 42 -59.84 21.41 34.93
N ASN A 43 -59.02 20.66 34.19
CA ASN A 43 -59.25 20.10 32.85
C ASN A 43 -59.07 21.05 31.65
N ALA A 44 -58.49 22.24 31.85
CA ALA A 44 -58.06 23.15 30.79
C ALA A 44 -56.60 22.86 30.38
N GLY A 45 -56.35 21.68 29.80
CA GLY A 45 -55.01 21.32 29.32
C GLY A 45 -54.62 22.12 28.08
N GLN A 46 -53.33 22.08 27.72
CA GLN A 46 -52.76 22.88 26.63
C GLN A 46 -53.57 22.81 25.32
N LYS A 47 -54.02 21.62 24.91
CA LYS A 47 -54.89 21.44 23.72
C LYS A 47 -56.24 22.17 23.81
N THR A 48 -56.87 22.19 24.99
CA THR A 48 -58.14 22.91 25.22
C THR A 48 -57.92 24.42 25.19
N ILE A 49 -56.78 24.89 25.68
CA ILE A 49 -56.42 26.32 25.67
C ILE A 49 -56.08 26.78 24.24
N ASP A 50 -55.35 25.98 23.48
CA ASP A 50 -55.02 26.29 22.09
C ASP A 50 -56.28 26.26 21.21
N GLU A 51 -57.21 25.34 21.48
CA GLU A 51 -58.53 25.30 20.85
C GLU A 51 -59.36 26.58 21.14
N ILE A 52 -59.39 27.05 22.39
CA ILE A 52 -60.08 28.29 22.78
C ILE A 52 -59.38 29.52 22.16
N ARG A 53 -58.05 29.55 22.11
CA ARG A 53 -57.28 30.61 21.44
C ARG A 53 -57.54 30.67 19.94
N CYS A 54 -57.59 29.52 19.27
CA CYS A 54 -57.95 29.46 17.86
C CYS A 54 -59.37 29.98 17.63
N ALA A 55 -60.33 29.58 18.45
CA ALA A 55 -61.71 30.07 18.32
C ALA A 55 -61.84 31.60 18.55
N ILE A 56 -61.02 32.18 19.43
CA ILE A 56 -60.93 33.64 19.64
C ILE A 56 -60.27 34.33 18.44
N ALA A 57 -59.17 33.77 17.92
CA ALA A 57 -58.41 34.35 16.81
C ALA A 57 -59.16 34.34 15.47
N HIS A 58 -60.13 33.43 15.30
CA HIS A 58 -60.94 33.30 14.09
C HIS A 58 -62.33 33.95 14.21
N LYS A 59 -62.58 34.80 15.22
CA LYS A 59 -63.89 35.47 15.40
C LYS A 59 -64.25 36.39 14.21
N ASP A 60 -63.26 36.97 13.54
CA ASP A 60 -63.45 37.88 12.40
C ASP A 60 -63.61 37.15 11.05
N ILE A 61 -63.53 35.81 11.02
CA ILE A 61 -63.67 35.00 9.79
C ILE A 61 -65.09 34.40 9.65
N ILE A 62 -66.00 34.67 10.60
CA ILE A 62 -67.38 34.15 10.60
C ILE A 62 -68.38 35.10 9.92
N VAL A 63 -67.93 36.25 9.40
CA VAL A 63 -68.79 37.20 8.68
C VAL A 63 -68.08 37.63 7.39
N GLU A 64 -68.20 36.86 6.30
CA GLU A 64 -68.23 37.38 4.91
C GLU A 64 -68.27 36.33 3.76
N ASP A 65 -68.43 35.02 4.01
CA ASP A 65 -68.65 34.04 2.91
C ASP A 65 -70.10 33.49 2.87
N VAL A 66 -71.06 34.42 2.82
CA VAL A 66 -72.47 34.12 2.49
C VAL A 66 -72.83 34.81 1.18
N VAL A 67 -72.36 34.29 0.05
CA VAL A 67 -73.07 34.40 -1.25
C VAL A 67 -72.67 33.21 -2.13
N VAL A 68 -73.67 32.54 -2.72
CA VAL A 68 -73.62 31.37 -3.63
C VAL A 68 -73.45 30.04 -2.89
N SER A 69 -74.42 29.14 -2.78
CA SER A 69 -75.70 28.94 -3.46
C SER A 69 -76.56 27.98 -2.63
N GLU A 70 -77.63 28.49 -2.00
CA GLU A 70 -78.80 27.67 -1.72
C GLU A 70 -79.61 27.58 -2.99
N GLU A 71 -79.79 26.36 -3.51
CA GLU A 71 -81.02 25.85 -4.13
C GLU A 71 -80.67 24.57 -4.89
N SER A 72 -80.89 23.41 -4.26
CA SER A 72 -81.39 22.16 -4.88
C SER A 72 -81.31 20.97 -3.90
N SER A 73 -81.81 21.10 -2.67
CA SER A 73 -82.25 19.93 -1.88
C SER A 73 -83.69 19.60 -2.27
N ASN A 74 -83.86 19.02 -3.46
CA ASN A 74 -85.07 18.34 -3.88
C ASN A 74 -84.72 17.26 -4.91
N TYR A 75 -84.01 16.22 -4.44
CA TYR A 75 -84.03 14.93 -5.11
C TYR A 75 -84.52 13.89 -4.11
N ARG A 76 -85.80 13.56 -4.23
CA ARG A 76 -86.28 12.21 -3.91
C ARG A 76 -85.53 11.26 -4.84
N LEU A 77 -84.73 10.35 -4.30
CA LEU A 77 -84.36 9.17 -5.06
C LEU A 77 -85.55 8.19 -5.07
N PRO A 78 -85.80 7.51 -6.19
CA PRO A 78 -87.00 6.73 -6.42
C PRO A 78 -87.04 5.51 -5.50
N GLU A 79 -88.22 5.17 -5.00
CA GLU A 79 -88.53 3.82 -4.55
C GLU A 79 -88.29 2.86 -5.74
N ASN A 80 -87.17 2.16 -5.73
CA ASN A 80 -87.00 0.93 -6.50
C ASN A 80 -86.11 -0.01 -5.70
N ASN A 81 -86.77 -0.86 -4.91
CA ASN A 81 -86.22 -2.11 -4.40
C ASN A 81 -85.81 -2.98 -5.60
N ILE A 82 -84.56 -2.86 -6.06
CA ILE A 82 -83.93 -3.86 -6.92
C ILE A 82 -82.96 -4.63 -6.03
N SER A 83 -83.29 -5.90 -5.77
CA SER A 83 -82.38 -6.86 -5.17
C SER A 83 -81.13 -6.94 -6.06
N MET A 84 -79.98 -6.51 -5.52
CA MET A 84 -78.69 -6.52 -6.22
C MET A 84 -78.20 -7.96 -6.40
N SER A 85 -78.02 -8.44 -7.64
CA SER A 85 -77.32 -9.70 -7.88
C SER A 85 -75.92 -9.45 -8.43
N PHE A 86 -74.91 -9.95 -7.72
CA PHE A 86 -73.51 -10.02 -8.16
C PHE A 86 -73.26 -11.38 -8.84
N SER A 87 -72.30 -11.48 -9.75
CA SER A 87 -71.89 -12.78 -10.31
C SER A 87 -71.07 -13.59 -9.30
N ASP A 88 -71.02 -14.92 -9.46
CA ASP A 88 -70.21 -15.80 -8.60
C ASP A 88 -68.71 -15.41 -8.62
N GLU A 89 -68.19 -14.89 -9.74
CA GLU A 89 -66.82 -14.39 -9.87
C GLU A 89 -66.61 -13.10 -9.04
N GLN A 90 -67.58 -12.19 -9.02
CA GLN A 90 -67.52 -10.95 -8.24
C GLN A 90 -67.61 -11.22 -6.74
N LEU A 91 -68.52 -12.11 -6.33
CA LEU A 91 -68.66 -12.52 -4.93
C LEU A 91 -67.39 -13.19 -4.43
N TYR A 92 -66.81 -14.09 -5.23
CA TYR A 92 -65.55 -14.74 -4.90
C TYR A 92 -64.40 -13.73 -4.73
N GLU A 93 -64.31 -12.71 -5.58
CA GLU A 93 -63.28 -11.67 -5.39
C GLU A 93 -63.53 -10.84 -4.13
N MET A 94 -64.77 -10.40 -3.88
CA MET A 94 -65.14 -9.64 -2.67
C MET A 94 -64.89 -10.42 -1.38
N SER A 95 -64.95 -11.76 -1.42
CA SER A 95 -64.65 -12.64 -0.29
C SER A 95 -63.19 -12.56 0.16
N LYS A 96 -62.28 -12.18 -0.73
CA LYS A 96 -60.84 -12.06 -0.45
C LYS A 96 -60.46 -10.74 0.22
N HIS A 97 -61.38 -9.78 0.26
CA HIS A 97 -61.14 -8.45 0.80
C HIS A 97 -61.80 -8.26 2.17
N SER A 98 -61.09 -7.61 3.09
CA SER A 98 -61.59 -7.38 4.45
C SER A 98 -62.35 -6.07 4.56
N ILE A 99 -63.31 -6.01 5.49
CA ILE A 99 -64.05 -4.78 5.80
C ILE A 99 -63.17 -3.63 6.33
N THR A 100 -61.91 -3.88 6.68
CA THR A 100 -60.93 -2.83 7.03
C THR A 100 -60.63 -1.91 5.85
N GLU A 101 -60.69 -2.42 4.62
CA GLU A 101 -60.39 -1.69 3.40
C GLU A 101 -61.43 -0.60 3.09
N LEU A 102 -62.62 -0.69 3.69
CA LEU A 102 -63.72 0.27 3.50
C LEU A 102 -63.49 1.63 4.20
N GLY A 103 -62.43 1.75 5.02
CA GLY A 103 -62.08 3.02 5.70
C GLY A 103 -63.14 3.53 6.68
N LEU A 104 -64.01 2.63 7.18
CA LEU A 104 -65.14 2.97 8.03
C LEU A 104 -64.71 3.61 9.35
N SER A 105 -65.53 4.52 9.87
CA SER A 105 -65.34 5.05 11.22
C SER A 105 -65.43 3.95 12.28
N THR A 106 -64.83 4.20 13.44
CA THR A 106 -64.66 3.19 14.51
C THR A 106 -65.97 2.53 14.95
N ARG A 107 -67.10 3.20 14.84
CA ARG A 107 -68.42 2.67 15.24
C ARG A 107 -68.98 1.64 14.23
N PRO A 108 -69.19 1.95 12.93
CA PRO A 108 -69.64 0.98 11.94
C PRO A 108 -68.70 -0.22 11.80
N TYR A 109 -67.38 0.02 11.76
CA TYR A 109 -66.39 -1.06 11.67
C TYR A 109 -66.53 -2.09 12.80
N ASN A 110 -66.53 -1.62 14.06
CA ASN A 110 -66.62 -2.51 15.22
C ASN A 110 -67.97 -3.23 15.33
N ILE A 111 -69.05 -2.64 14.78
CA ILE A 111 -70.37 -3.29 14.76
C ILE A 111 -70.38 -4.41 13.73
N LEU A 112 -69.92 -4.17 12.50
CA LEU A 112 -69.83 -5.20 11.46
C LEU A 112 -68.95 -6.37 11.91
N TYR A 113 -67.76 -6.07 12.42
CA TYR A 113 -66.82 -7.07 12.91
C TYR A 113 -67.39 -7.92 14.05
N ARG A 114 -68.12 -7.31 15.00
CA ARG A 114 -68.72 -8.03 16.14
C ARG A 114 -69.86 -8.96 15.73
N GLU A 115 -70.61 -8.59 14.70
CA GLU A 115 -71.76 -9.37 14.22
C GLU A 115 -71.35 -10.44 13.18
N GLY A 116 -70.05 -10.61 12.94
CA GLY A 116 -69.48 -11.68 12.13
C GLY A 116 -69.26 -11.33 10.66
N TYR A 117 -69.46 -10.06 10.27
CA TYR A 117 -69.14 -9.58 8.93
C TYR A 117 -67.65 -9.25 8.87
N SER A 118 -66.87 -10.03 8.14
CA SER A 118 -65.41 -9.92 8.11
C SER A 118 -64.85 -9.61 6.73
N THR A 119 -65.63 -9.90 5.69
CA THR A 119 -65.29 -9.68 4.29
C THR A 119 -66.21 -8.66 3.62
N ILE A 120 -65.78 -8.10 2.50
CA ILE A 120 -66.60 -7.18 1.71
C ILE A 120 -67.79 -7.92 1.07
N GLU A 121 -67.65 -9.21 0.75
CA GLU A 121 -68.76 -10.06 0.33
C GLU A 121 -69.90 -10.07 1.36
N ASP A 122 -69.56 -10.32 2.64
CA ASP A 122 -70.55 -10.45 3.71
C ASP A 122 -71.43 -9.20 3.84
N VAL A 123 -70.85 -8.02 3.59
CA VAL A 123 -71.53 -6.73 3.78
C VAL A 123 -72.20 -6.25 2.50
N ALA A 124 -71.64 -6.55 1.31
CA ALA A 124 -72.20 -6.12 0.04
C ALA A 124 -73.52 -6.84 -0.32
N GLN A 125 -73.74 -8.03 0.24
CA GLN A 125 -75.01 -8.76 0.09
C GLN A 125 -76.14 -8.24 1.00
N LEU A 126 -75.87 -7.29 1.91
CA LEU A 126 -76.87 -6.76 2.84
C LEU A 126 -77.80 -5.76 2.15
N SER A 127 -79.11 -5.97 2.29
CA SER A 127 -80.11 -4.98 1.87
C SER A 127 -80.32 -3.90 2.94
N GLU A 128 -80.99 -2.80 2.58
CA GLU A 128 -81.39 -1.75 3.54
C GLU A 128 -82.23 -2.33 4.71
N ALA A 129 -83.02 -3.37 4.43
CA ALA A 129 -83.80 -4.09 5.44
C ALA A 129 -82.92 -4.96 6.36
N ASP A 130 -81.77 -5.44 5.89
CA ASP A 130 -80.83 -6.26 6.67
C ASP A 130 -79.96 -5.39 7.59
N PHE A 131 -79.55 -4.19 7.14
CA PHE A 131 -78.91 -3.21 8.01
C PHE A 131 -79.79 -2.80 9.19
N GLY A 132 -81.11 -2.75 9.01
CA GLY A 132 -82.09 -2.48 10.06
C GLY A 132 -82.18 -3.57 11.14
N LYS A 133 -81.75 -4.80 10.85
CA LYS A 133 -81.73 -5.93 11.80
C LYS A 133 -80.47 -5.96 12.66
N ILE A 134 -79.41 -5.23 12.28
CA ILE A 134 -78.13 -5.21 12.99
C ILE A 134 -78.24 -4.37 14.27
N LYS A 135 -78.08 -5.02 15.42
CA LYS A 135 -78.30 -4.41 16.73
C LYS A 135 -77.29 -3.28 17.00
N LYS A 136 -77.80 -2.06 17.26
CA LYS A 136 -77.06 -0.81 17.53
C LYS A 136 -76.44 -0.12 16.31
N LEU A 137 -76.76 -0.56 15.08
CA LEU A 137 -76.42 0.18 13.87
C LEU A 137 -77.41 1.33 13.66
N GLY A 138 -76.91 2.56 13.58
CA GLY A 138 -77.74 3.75 13.35
C GLY A 138 -77.82 4.08 11.86
N ARG A 139 -78.87 4.81 11.43
CA ARG A 139 -79.09 5.16 10.01
C ARG A 139 -77.88 5.80 9.34
N LYS A 140 -77.16 6.69 10.03
CA LYS A 140 -75.92 7.32 9.51
C LYS A 140 -74.80 6.31 9.26
N SER A 141 -74.64 5.32 10.13
CA SER A 141 -73.63 4.27 9.98
C SER A 141 -73.98 3.29 8.87
N ALA A 142 -75.27 3.02 8.62
CA ALA A 142 -75.70 2.20 7.49
C ALA A 142 -75.44 2.90 6.15
N VAL A 143 -75.70 4.21 6.07
CA VAL A 143 -75.38 5.03 4.88
C VAL A 143 -73.87 5.07 4.64
N GLU A 144 -73.05 5.30 5.67
CA GLU A 144 -71.59 5.28 5.57
C GLU A 144 -71.07 3.93 5.05
N ILE A 145 -71.61 2.81 5.55
CA ILE A 145 -71.24 1.47 5.07
C ILE A 145 -71.60 1.30 3.59
N GLN A 146 -72.81 1.69 3.19
CA GLN A 146 -73.28 1.55 1.81
C GLN A 146 -72.49 2.44 0.84
N GLU A 147 -72.20 3.69 1.22
CA GLU A 147 -71.39 4.62 0.43
C GLU A 147 -69.93 4.13 0.29
N SER A 148 -69.33 3.65 1.38
CA SER A 148 -67.97 3.07 1.36
C SER A 148 -67.90 1.82 0.51
N ILE A 149 -68.90 0.93 0.57
CA ILE A 149 -68.96 -0.27 -0.28
C ILE A 149 -69.16 0.12 -1.75
N ASP A 150 -70.04 1.07 -2.03
CA ASP A 150 -70.25 1.53 -3.40
C ASP A 150 -69.00 2.23 -3.97
N SER A 151 -68.24 2.96 -3.14
CA SER A 151 -66.93 3.50 -3.54
C SER A 151 -65.92 2.39 -3.79
N TRP A 152 -65.81 1.44 -2.86
CA TRP A 152 -64.90 0.31 -2.99
C TRP A 152 -65.22 -0.54 -4.22
N ILE A 153 -66.50 -0.79 -4.52
CA ILE A 153 -66.93 -1.51 -5.73
C ILE A 153 -66.56 -0.70 -6.97
N ARG A 154 -66.85 0.61 -7.02
CA ARG A 154 -66.45 1.44 -8.17
C ARG A 154 -64.94 1.47 -8.40
N GLU A 155 -64.17 1.44 -7.33
CA GLU A 155 -62.71 1.48 -7.38
C GLU A 155 -62.10 0.12 -7.73
N ASN A 156 -62.69 -1.01 -7.30
CA ASN A 156 -62.08 -2.34 -7.39
C ASN A 156 -62.77 -3.30 -8.37
N LEU A 157 -64.05 -3.09 -8.69
CA LEU A 157 -64.87 -3.93 -9.57
C LEU A 157 -65.55 -3.07 -10.64
N VAL A 158 -65.04 -3.14 -11.87
CA VAL A 158 -65.43 -2.30 -13.02
C VAL A 158 -66.86 -2.59 -13.54
N PHE A 159 -67.89 -2.23 -12.78
CA PHE A 159 -69.35 -2.17 -13.10
C PHE A 159 -70.30 -3.33 -12.71
N ARG A 160 -71.56 -2.91 -12.45
CA ARG A 160 -72.79 -3.67 -12.16
C ARG A 160 -73.49 -4.13 -13.45
N ASN A 161 -74.25 -5.22 -13.34
CA ASN A 161 -74.74 -6.16 -14.38
C ASN A 161 -75.48 -5.69 -15.66
N ASP A 162 -75.42 -4.45 -16.17
CA ASP A 162 -76.15 -4.08 -17.41
C ASP A 162 -75.30 -3.41 -18.51
N ILE A 163 -74.79 -4.27 -19.44
CA ILE A 163 -74.48 -4.04 -20.90
C ILE A 163 -73.15 -3.32 -21.28
N PRO A 164 -72.41 -3.67 -22.39
CA PRO A 164 -72.02 -4.94 -23.02
C PRO A 164 -70.46 -5.10 -23.16
N ARG A 165 -70.05 -6.25 -23.72
CA ARG A 165 -68.69 -6.75 -23.99
C ARG A 165 -67.72 -5.74 -24.66
N ASP A 166 -66.58 -5.49 -24.03
CA ASP A 166 -65.31 -5.53 -24.77
C ASP A 166 -64.89 -7.01 -24.80
N ASP A 167 -64.92 -7.63 -25.98
CA ASP A 167 -64.42 -8.99 -26.20
C ASP A 167 -62.90 -9.01 -26.02
N ILE A 168 -62.43 -8.97 -24.77
CA ILE A 168 -61.05 -9.34 -24.45
C ILE A 168 -60.90 -10.80 -24.84
N ASP A 169 -59.93 -11.09 -25.71
CA ASP A 169 -59.64 -12.43 -26.16
C ASP A 169 -59.50 -13.38 -24.96
N SER A 170 -60.07 -14.59 -25.08
CA SER A 170 -60.08 -15.55 -23.97
C SER A 170 -58.67 -15.94 -23.51
N ASN A 171 -57.66 -15.89 -24.39
CA ASN A 171 -56.27 -16.12 -24.02
C ASN A 171 -55.70 -14.92 -23.24
N ILE A 172 -55.97 -13.69 -23.68
CA ILE A 172 -55.55 -12.47 -22.96
C ILE A 172 -56.16 -12.44 -21.55
N LYS A 173 -57.44 -12.80 -21.41
CA LYS A 173 -58.09 -12.93 -20.10
C LYS A 173 -57.37 -13.94 -19.20
N ALA A 174 -57.02 -15.12 -19.72
CA ALA A 174 -56.32 -16.14 -18.95
C ALA A 174 -54.92 -15.67 -18.51
N ILE A 175 -54.20 -14.94 -19.38
CA ILE A 175 -52.89 -14.37 -19.07
C ILE A 175 -53.01 -13.30 -17.98
N LEU A 176 -53.97 -12.38 -18.08
CA LEU A 176 -54.23 -11.36 -17.06
C LEU A 176 -54.59 -11.98 -15.70
N GLN A 177 -55.41 -13.03 -15.69
CA GLN A 177 -55.73 -13.74 -14.45
C GLN A 177 -54.49 -14.40 -13.83
N LYS A 178 -53.64 -15.00 -14.65
CA LYS A 178 -52.36 -15.57 -14.20
C LYS A 178 -51.43 -14.47 -13.62
N LEU A 179 -51.32 -13.33 -14.30
CA LEU A 179 -50.52 -12.19 -13.83
C LEU A 179 -51.02 -11.66 -12.48
N THR A 180 -52.33 -11.56 -12.28
CA THR A 180 -52.88 -11.14 -10.99
C THR A 180 -52.62 -12.12 -9.86
N MET A 181 -52.58 -13.43 -10.15
CA MET A 181 -52.20 -14.45 -9.17
C MET A 181 -50.71 -14.37 -8.83
N ASP A 182 -49.86 -14.21 -9.84
CA ASP A 182 -48.42 -14.14 -9.67
C ASP A 182 -47.98 -12.87 -8.92
N LEU A 183 -48.70 -11.75 -9.11
CA LEU A 183 -48.46 -10.48 -8.42
C LEU A 183 -49.06 -10.41 -7.01
N GLU A 184 -50.03 -11.28 -6.66
CA GLU A 184 -50.75 -11.25 -5.37
C GLU A 184 -49.86 -11.12 -4.12
N PRO A 185 -48.68 -11.78 -4.03
CA PRO A 185 -47.78 -11.64 -2.88
C PRO A 185 -47.20 -10.22 -2.68
N ILE A 186 -47.26 -9.38 -3.71
CA ILE A 186 -46.68 -8.02 -3.76
C ILE A 186 -47.81 -6.99 -3.87
N VAL A 187 -48.75 -7.20 -4.78
CA VAL A 187 -49.88 -6.31 -5.08
C VAL A 187 -51.14 -7.12 -5.34
N ARG A 188 -52.24 -6.79 -4.65
CA ARG A 188 -53.57 -7.35 -4.93
C ARG A 188 -54.31 -6.48 -5.93
N ILE A 189 -54.65 -7.03 -7.10
CA ILE A 189 -55.43 -6.33 -8.12
C ILE A 189 -56.33 -7.29 -8.89
N TYR A 190 -57.55 -6.87 -9.20
CA TYR A 190 -58.48 -7.61 -10.05
C TYR A 190 -58.09 -7.50 -11.53
N TRP A 191 -58.20 -8.61 -12.28
CA TRP A 191 -57.67 -8.71 -13.65
C TRP A 191 -58.25 -7.67 -14.64
N ARG A 192 -59.50 -7.24 -14.45
CA ARG A 192 -60.08 -6.17 -15.29
C ARG A 192 -59.45 -4.80 -15.02
N ARG A 193 -59.14 -4.51 -13.76
CA ARG A 193 -58.49 -3.26 -13.37
C ARG A 193 -57.06 -3.21 -13.88
N LEU A 194 -56.36 -4.35 -13.84
CA LEU A 194 -55.07 -4.50 -14.49
C LEU A 194 -55.17 -4.23 -16.00
N ALA A 195 -56.19 -4.77 -16.68
CA ALA A 195 -56.42 -4.51 -18.11
C ALA A 195 -56.66 -3.01 -18.40
N GLU A 196 -57.40 -2.31 -17.55
CA GLU A 196 -57.59 -0.85 -17.68
C GLU A 196 -56.28 -0.08 -17.48
N TYR A 197 -55.48 -0.45 -16.49
CA TYR A 197 -54.17 0.17 -16.27
C TYR A 197 -53.26 -0.01 -17.47
N MET A 198 -53.24 -1.21 -18.06
CA MET A 198 -52.50 -1.48 -19.29
C MET A 198 -52.99 -0.64 -20.46
N LYS A 199 -54.32 -0.57 -20.69
CA LYS A 199 -54.90 0.30 -21.72
C LYS A 199 -54.56 1.78 -21.50
N SER A 200 -54.60 2.25 -20.25
CA SER A 200 -54.30 3.65 -19.90
C SER A 200 -52.83 4.02 -20.12
N ALA A 201 -51.94 3.02 -20.09
CA ALA A 201 -50.50 3.17 -20.29
C ALA A 201 -50.06 2.89 -21.74
N ASP A 202 -51.01 2.65 -22.66
CA ASP A 202 -50.75 2.32 -24.07
C ASP A 202 -49.85 1.08 -24.26
N LEU A 203 -49.98 0.08 -23.37
CA LEU A 203 -49.23 -1.17 -23.44
C LEU A 203 -49.83 -2.09 -24.52
N ASP A 204 -48.98 -2.58 -25.44
CA ASP A 204 -49.39 -3.44 -26.55
C ASP A 204 -49.87 -4.81 -26.06
N GLU A 205 -51.12 -5.16 -26.40
CA GLU A 205 -51.72 -6.47 -26.07
C GLU A 205 -50.93 -7.65 -26.66
N GLN A 206 -50.11 -7.43 -27.70
CA GLN A 206 -49.22 -8.47 -28.25
C GLN A 206 -48.08 -8.86 -27.29
N ILE A 207 -47.65 -7.94 -26.41
CA ILE A 207 -46.61 -8.22 -25.40
C ILE A 207 -47.07 -9.32 -24.45
N LEU A 208 -48.34 -9.28 -24.03
CA LEU A 208 -48.95 -10.32 -23.18
C LEU A 208 -48.86 -11.72 -23.78
N THR A 209 -48.92 -11.83 -25.11
CA THR A 209 -48.93 -13.12 -25.81
C THR A 209 -47.55 -13.60 -26.26
N ASN A 210 -46.57 -12.70 -26.38
CA ASN A 210 -45.24 -12.99 -26.92
C ASN A 210 -44.20 -13.27 -25.83
N ASP A 211 -44.23 -12.53 -24.72
CA ASP A 211 -43.26 -12.66 -23.62
C ASP A 211 -43.90 -12.31 -22.26
N TYR A 212 -44.08 -13.34 -21.44
CA TYR A 212 -44.70 -13.22 -20.12
C TYR A 212 -43.85 -12.43 -19.13
N ASP A 213 -42.52 -12.56 -19.19
CA ASP A 213 -41.59 -11.92 -18.25
C ASP A 213 -41.43 -10.44 -18.59
N GLU A 214 -41.41 -10.09 -19.88
CA GLU A 214 -41.41 -8.69 -20.32
C GLU A 214 -42.75 -8.00 -20.00
N ALA A 215 -43.88 -8.71 -20.16
CA ALA A 215 -45.18 -8.20 -19.73
C ALA A 215 -45.22 -7.92 -18.22
N LEU A 216 -44.70 -8.83 -17.39
CA LEU A 216 -44.58 -8.64 -15.94
C LEU A 216 -43.72 -7.43 -15.60
N LYS A 217 -42.60 -7.25 -16.29
CA LYS A 217 -41.69 -6.12 -16.08
C LYS A 217 -42.39 -4.79 -16.36
N GLU A 218 -43.03 -4.64 -17.52
CA GLU A 218 -43.77 -3.43 -17.90
C GLU A 218 -44.91 -3.12 -16.93
N ILE A 219 -45.63 -4.16 -16.47
CA ILE A 219 -46.68 -4.02 -15.47
C ILE A 219 -46.12 -3.49 -14.16
N LEU A 220 -45.01 -4.04 -13.65
CA LEU A 220 -44.38 -3.59 -12.40
C LEU A 220 -43.85 -2.15 -12.47
N LEU A 221 -43.61 -1.61 -13.67
CA LEU A 221 -43.19 -0.22 -13.89
C LEU A 221 -44.35 0.78 -13.94
N LEU A 222 -45.60 0.31 -13.95
CA LEU A 222 -46.78 1.19 -14.01
C LEU A 222 -46.86 2.11 -12.77
N PRO A 223 -47.07 3.42 -12.94
CA PRO A 223 -47.13 4.39 -11.84
C PRO A 223 -48.14 4.04 -10.74
N GLN A 224 -49.23 3.36 -11.12
CA GLN A 224 -50.31 2.94 -10.24
C GLN A 224 -49.85 1.94 -9.17
N PHE A 225 -48.83 1.12 -9.46
CA PHE A 225 -48.29 0.11 -8.52
C PHE A 225 -47.13 0.61 -7.67
N ARG A 226 -46.63 1.82 -7.96
CA ARG A 226 -45.43 2.35 -7.30
C ARG A 226 -45.56 2.34 -5.78
N LYS A 227 -46.73 2.73 -5.25
CA LYS A 227 -46.98 2.81 -3.81
C LYS A 227 -46.96 1.43 -3.15
N GLU A 228 -47.65 0.45 -3.71
CA GLU A 228 -47.70 -0.91 -3.18
C GLU A 228 -46.31 -1.57 -3.24
N ILE A 229 -45.58 -1.39 -4.33
CA ILE A 229 -44.21 -1.91 -4.49
C ILE A 229 -43.27 -1.23 -3.50
N THR A 230 -43.38 0.10 -3.26
CA THR A 230 -42.60 0.77 -2.22
C THR A 230 -42.90 0.21 -0.83
N ASN A 231 -44.18 0.03 -0.47
CA ASN A 231 -44.57 -0.55 0.82
C ASN A 231 -44.01 -1.96 1.01
N PHE A 232 -43.97 -2.76 -0.06
CA PHE A 232 -43.38 -4.09 -0.05
C PHE A 232 -41.88 -4.02 0.31
N TRP A 233 -41.09 -3.20 -0.39
CA TRP A 233 -39.66 -3.06 -0.10
C TRP A 233 -39.39 -2.44 1.27
N GLU A 234 -40.26 -1.52 1.72
CA GLU A 234 -40.23 -0.98 3.07
C GLU A 234 -40.40 -2.06 4.14
N SER A 235 -41.34 -2.99 3.93
CA SER A 235 -41.63 -4.08 4.88
C SER A 235 -40.47 -5.05 5.07
N ILE A 236 -39.61 -5.19 4.05
CA ILE A 236 -38.43 -6.07 4.08
C ILE A 236 -37.20 -5.32 4.59
N SER A 237 -37.18 -4.00 4.45
CA SER A 237 -36.02 -3.18 4.84
C SER A 237 -35.86 -3.05 6.35
N ASN A 238 -34.61 -2.94 6.81
CA ASN A 238 -34.29 -2.51 8.17
C ASN A 238 -33.81 -1.07 8.10
N GLN A 239 -34.62 -0.14 8.59
CA GLN A 239 -34.36 1.31 8.51
C GLN A 239 -34.10 1.80 7.08
N GLY A 240 -34.68 1.13 6.08
CA GLY A 240 -34.53 1.44 4.66
C GLY A 240 -33.28 0.85 3.99
N VAL A 241 -32.51 -0.01 4.68
CA VAL A 241 -31.42 -0.81 4.10
C VAL A 241 -31.87 -2.26 3.98
N ILE A 242 -31.54 -2.88 2.85
CA ILE A 242 -31.85 -4.27 2.51
C ILE A 242 -30.51 -4.93 2.17
N THR A 243 -30.05 -5.83 3.05
CA THR A 243 -28.86 -6.65 2.77
C THR A 243 -29.22 -7.81 1.85
N GLU A 244 -28.22 -8.40 1.18
CA GLU A 244 -28.43 -9.56 0.31
C GLU A 244 -29.12 -10.72 1.04
N VAL A 245 -28.74 -10.99 2.29
CA VAL A 245 -29.37 -12.02 3.13
C VAL A 245 -30.86 -11.72 3.34
N MET A 246 -31.20 -10.49 3.73
CA MET A 246 -32.60 -10.09 3.94
C MET A 246 -33.43 -10.20 2.67
N MET A 247 -32.84 -9.79 1.54
CA MET A 247 -33.46 -9.90 0.23
C MET A 247 -33.75 -11.36 -0.15
N VAL A 248 -32.74 -12.23 -0.04
CA VAL A 248 -32.86 -13.65 -0.39
C VAL A 248 -33.89 -14.34 0.51
N THR A 249 -33.88 -14.07 1.82
CA THR A 249 -34.86 -14.62 2.75
C THR A 249 -36.28 -14.18 2.36
N ALA A 250 -36.51 -12.88 2.17
CA ALA A 250 -37.85 -12.37 1.86
C ALA A 250 -38.38 -12.87 0.50
N LEU A 251 -37.54 -12.92 -0.53
CA LEU A 251 -37.96 -13.38 -1.86
C LEU A 251 -38.23 -14.89 -1.90
N ASN A 252 -37.50 -15.69 -1.11
CA ASN A 252 -37.76 -17.14 -1.00
C ASN A 252 -39.08 -17.44 -0.27
N ASP A 253 -39.45 -16.62 0.73
CA ASP A 253 -40.68 -16.82 1.50
C ASP A 253 -41.96 -16.52 0.69
N LEU A 254 -41.88 -15.64 -0.32
CA LEU A 254 -43.03 -15.16 -1.10
C LEU A 254 -43.58 -16.14 -2.13
N LYS A 255 -42.85 -17.23 -2.44
CA LYS A 255 -43.24 -18.23 -3.45
C LYS A 255 -43.79 -17.61 -4.75
N LEU A 256 -43.06 -16.63 -5.30
CA LEU A 256 -43.45 -15.92 -6.52
C LEU A 256 -43.61 -16.88 -7.71
N GLY A 257 -44.63 -16.65 -8.53
CA GLY A 257 -44.86 -17.41 -9.78
C GLY A 257 -43.88 -17.07 -10.92
N PHE A 258 -42.96 -16.13 -10.69
CA PHE A 258 -41.98 -15.62 -11.65
C PHE A 258 -40.60 -15.43 -11.01
N GLN A 259 -39.58 -15.16 -11.83
CA GLN A 259 -38.20 -14.97 -11.34
C GLN A 259 -38.08 -13.71 -10.48
N PRO A 260 -37.57 -13.80 -9.22
CA PRO A 260 -37.47 -12.64 -8.33
C PRO A 260 -36.59 -11.49 -8.87
N SER A 261 -35.69 -11.77 -9.82
CA SER A 261 -34.88 -10.76 -10.49
C SER A 261 -35.72 -9.74 -11.27
N ILE A 262 -36.90 -10.13 -11.78
CA ILE A 262 -37.81 -9.23 -12.50
C ILE A 262 -38.32 -8.14 -11.55
N LEU A 263 -38.73 -8.51 -10.33
CA LEU A 263 -39.17 -7.57 -9.30
C LEU A 263 -38.04 -6.63 -8.86
N LEU A 264 -36.83 -7.19 -8.68
CA LEU A 264 -35.66 -6.41 -8.30
C LEU A 264 -35.30 -5.36 -9.37
N ASN A 265 -35.27 -5.78 -10.64
CA ASN A 265 -34.94 -4.90 -11.76
C ASN A 265 -35.99 -3.80 -11.93
N ALA A 266 -37.28 -4.13 -11.84
CA ALA A 266 -38.36 -3.13 -11.91
C ALA A 266 -38.26 -2.11 -10.77
N ALA A 267 -37.89 -2.53 -9.56
CA ALA A 267 -37.72 -1.64 -8.42
C ALA A 267 -36.50 -0.71 -8.54
N LEU A 268 -35.41 -1.18 -9.16
CA LEU A 268 -34.24 -0.35 -9.49
C LEU A 268 -34.56 0.66 -10.60
N GLU A 269 -35.24 0.22 -11.66
CA GLU A 269 -35.61 1.05 -12.81
C GLU A 269 -36.60 2.15 -12.43
N SER A 270 -37.60 1.83 -11.59
CA SER A 270 -38.56 2.79 -11.02
C SER A 270 -38.00 3.67 -9.89
N LYS A 271 -36.71 3.50 -9.55
CA LYS A 271 -36.02 4.20 -8.45
C LYS A 271 -36.75 4.07 -7.10
N ILE A 272 -37.35 2.92 -6.83
CA ILE A 272 -37.91 2.61 -5.50
C ILE A 272 -36.76 2.20 -4.57
N ILE A 273 -35.79 1.46 -5.10
CA ILE A 273 -34.53 1.12 -4.44
C ILE A 273 -33.34 1.56 -5.30
N THR A 274 -32.21 1.75 -4.65
CA THR A 274 -30.92 2.05 -5.27
C THR A 274 -29.86 1.09 -4.74
N ARG A 275 -29.02 0.57 -5.62
CA ARG A 275 -27.89 -0.27 -5.23
C ARG A 275 -26.71 0.59 -4.77
N TYR A 276 -26.17 0.27 -3.60
CA TYR A 276 -24.97 0.91 -3.06
C TYR A 276 -24.00 -0.17 -2.58
N LYS A 277 -22.86 -0.31 -3.27
CA LYS A 277 -21.93 -1.45 -3.09
C LYS A 277 -22.71 -2.79 -3.09
N ASP A 278 -22.66 -3.53 -1.99
CA ASP A 278 -23.28 -4.85 -1.81
C ASP A 278 -24.64 -4.81 -1.08
N VAL A 279 -25.22 -3.61 -0.90
CA VAL A 279 -26.53 -3.45 -0.26
C VAL A 279 -27.50 -2.65 -1.13
N PHE A 280 -28.79 -2.84 -0.89
CA PHE A 280 -29.86 -2.07 -1.51
C PHE A 280 -30.45 -1.10 -0.50
N MET A 281 -30.73 0.13 -0.92
CA MET A 281 -31.31 1.18 -0.09
C MET A 281 -32.61 1.65 -0.71
N LEU A 282 -33.63 1.92 0.10
CA LEU A 282 -34.82 2.64 -0.37
C LEU A 282 -34.42 4.02 -0.89
N SER A 283 -35.00 4.44 -2.00
CA SER A 283 -34.75 5.77 -2.53
C SER A 283 -35.33 6.82 -1.58
N ARG A 284 -34.50 7.76 -1.15
CA ARG A 284 -34.86 8.92 -0.33
C ARG A 284 -34.33 10.16 -0.99
N ASP A 285 -35.07 11.25 -0.86
CA ASP A 285 -34.56 12.56 -1.26
C ASP A 285 -33.34 12.92 -0.39
N THR A 286 -32.33 13.50 -1.02
CA THR A 286 -31.23 14.15 -0.30
C THR A 286 -31.69 15.46 0.33
N VAL A 287 -30.94 15.97 1.30
CA VAL A 287 -31.15 17.31 1.88
C VAL A 287 -31.20 18.38 0.79
N PHE A 288 -30.32 18.27 -0.22
CA PHE A 288 -30.29 19.19 -1.35
C PHE A 288 -31.57 19.12 -2.21
N GLU A 289 -32.03 17.91 -2.54
CA GLU A 289 -33.25 17.72 -3.34
C GLU A 289 -34.51 18.19 -2.59
N LEU A 290 -34.59 17.91 -1.29
CA LEU A 290 -35.69 18.37 -0.44
C LEU A 290 -35.79 19.90 -0.45
N PHE A 291 -34.67 20.61 -0.25
CA PHE A 291 -34.68 22.07 -0.25
C PHE A 291 -35.06 22.67 -1.61
N ASN A 292 -34.83 21.95 -2.71
CA ASN A 292 -35.24 22.38 -4.05
C ASN A 292 -36.71 22.07 -4.35
N LYS A 293 -37.30 21.01 -3.78
CA LYS A 293 -38.70 20.59 -4.01
C LYS A 293 -39.70 21.26 -3.05
N GLU A 294 -39.36 21.37 -1.77
CA GLU A 294 -40.23 21.81 -0.66
C GLU A 294 -39.89 23.24 -0.21
N CYS A 295 -39.78 24.19 -1.14
CA CYS A 295 -39.58 25.59 -0.78
C CYS A 295 -40.93 26.29 -0.66
N ASP A 296 -41.53 26.31 0.54
CA ASP A 296 -42.47 27.40 0.86
C ASP A 296 -41.63 28.64 1.24
N PRO A 297 -41.53 29.64 0.35
CA PRO A 297 -40.75 30.85 0.62
C PRO A 297 -41.31 31.68 1.77
N ASN A 298 -42.43 31.30 2.38
CA ASN A 298 -42.99 31.94 3.56
C ASN A 298 -42.76 31.17 4.88
N ASP A 299 -42.24 29.93 4.85
CA ASP A 299 -41.90 29.20 6.09
C ASP A 299 -40.56 29.67 6.66
N ARG A 300 -40.67 30.60 7.61
CA ARG A 300 -39.53 31.15 8.36
C ARG A 300 -38.71 30.08 9.08
N ALA A 301 -39.30 28.99 9.56
CA ALA A 301 -38.56 27.93 10.25
C ALA A 301 -37.70 27.12 9.27
N PHE A 302 -38.22 26.90 8.05
CA PHE A 302 -37.51 26.21 6.99
C PHE A 302 -36.33 27.03 6.44
N GLN A 303 -36.49 28.35 6.26
CA GLN A 303 -35.39 29.24 5.87
C GLN A 303 -34.26 29.30 6.91
N ILE A 304 -34.62 29.35 8.20
CA ILE A 304 -33.66 29.29 9.30
C ILE A 304 -32.88 27.97 9.27
N LEU A 305 -33.56 26.86 8.96
CA LEU A 305 -32.92 25.57 8.83
C LEU A 305 -31.98 25.52 7.61
N GLN A 306 -32.41 26.03 6.46
CA GLN A 306 -31.61 26.07 5.23
C GLN A 306 -30.28 26.82 5.42
N LEU A 307 -30.32 28.00 6.04
CA LEU A 307 -29.10 28.76 6.37
C LEU A 307 -28.18 27.97 7.31
N ARG A 308 -28.75 27.32 8.32
CA ARG A 308 -27.95 26.53 9.27
C ARG A 308 -27.26 25.35 8.58
N VAL A 309 -27.99 24.66 7.70
CA VAL A 309 -27.47 23.53 6.93
C VAL A 309 -26.40 23.98 5.92
N ALA A 310 -26.53 25.17 5.33
CA ALA A 310 -25.52 25.78 4.47
C ALA A 310 -24.22 26.20 5.21
N GLY A 311 -24.16 26.03 6.53
CA GLY A 311 -22.96 26.26 7.33
C GLY A 311 -22.97 27.55 8.17
N GLU A 312 -24.02 28.38 8.08
CA GLU A 312 -24.13 29.59 8.90
C GLU A 312 -24.21 29.26 10.38
N THR A 313 -23.62 30.10 11.24
CA THR A 313 -23.65 29.84 12.68
C THR A 313 -24.99 30.24 13.28
N PHE A 314 -25.38 29.60 14.40
CA PHE A 314 -26.59 29.99 15.14
C PHE A 314 -26.57 31.47 15.58
N GLN A 315 -25.40 32.08 15.73
CA GLN A 315 -25.23 33.47 16.12
C GLN A 315 -25.52 34.42 14.95
N ASP A 316 -25.03 34.08 13.75
CA ASP A 316 -25.20 34.90 12.54
C ASP A 316 -26.67 34.86 12.09
N ILE A 317 -27.28 33.67 12.08
CA ILE A 317 -28.71 33.49 11.81
C ILE A 317 -29.55 34.25 12.86
N GLY A 318 -29.15 34.21 14.13
CA GLY A 318 -29.81 34.96 15.20
C GLY A 318 -29.80 36.47 14.95
N SER A 319 -28.71 37.00 14.41
CA SER A 319 -28.56 38.42 14.09
C SER A 319 -29.46 38.84 12.92
N VAL A 320 -29.54 38.01 11.86
CA VAL A 320 -30.42 38.25 10.70
C VAL A 320 -31.90 38.26 11.09
N TYR A 321 -32.31 37.32 11.93
CA TYR A 321 -33.73 37.14 12.30
C TYR A 321 -34.13 37.83 13.62
N SER A 322 -33.22 38.56 14.27
CA SER A 322 -33.41 39.14 15.60
C SER A 322 -33.84 38.12 16.67
N LEU A 323 -33.18 36.96 16.69
CA LEU A 323 -33.42 35.85 17.62
C LEU A 323 -32.16 35.54 18.43
N THR A 324 -32.33 35.00 19.63
CA THR A 324 -31.17 34.49 20.40
C THR A 324 -30.62 33.21 19.77
N ARG A 325 -29.32 32.97 19.93
CA ARG A 325 -28.64 31.74 19.48
C ARG A 325 -29.40 30.46 19.87
N GLU A 326 -29.84 30.39 21.14
CA GLU A 326 -30.60 29.24 21.65
C GLU A 326 -31.99 29.13 21.02
N ARG A 327 -32.64 30.25 20.69
CA ARG A 327 -33.92 30.24 20.00
C ARG A 327 -33.80 29.71 18.58
N VAL A 328 -32.74 30.09 17.85
CA VAL A 328 -32.45 29.55 16.50
C VAL A 328 -32.23 28.03 16.58
N ARG A 329 -31.40 27.56 17.52
CA ARG A 329 -31.16 26.12 17.73
C ARG A 329 -32.47 25.33 17.95
N GLN A 330 -33.37 25.85 18.78
CA GLN A 330 -34.67 25.23 19.03
C GLN A 330 -35.57 25.19 17.79
N ILE A 331 -35.52 26.22 16.95
CA ILE A 331 -36.27 26.26 15.68
C ILE A 331 -35.72 25.20 14.73
N CYS A 332 -34.40 25.12 14.54
CA CYS A 332 -33.77 24.13 13.67
C CYS A 332 -34.10 22.69 14.10
N ILE A 333 -33.99 22.37 15.40
CA ILE A 333 -34.33 21.02 15.90
C ILE A 333 -35.80 20.69 15.64
N ARG A 334 -36.72 21.61 15.92
CA ARG A 334 -38.16 21.39 15.67
C ARG A 334 -38.47 21.24 14.18
N ALA A 335 -37.77 21.97 13.32
CA ALA A 335 -37.94 21.90 11.87
C ALA A 335 -37.44 20.54 11.34
N VAL A 336 -36.22 20.13 11.70
CA VAL A 336 -35.63 18.85 11.28
C VAL A 336 -36.45 17.65 11.76
N CYS A 337 -37.00 17.68 12.98
CA CYS A 337 -37.86 16.60 13.47
C CYS A 337 -39.17 16.41 12.68
N LYS A 338 -39.59 17.40 11.89
CA LYS A 338 -40.78 17.29 11.01
C LYS A 338 -40.46 16.75 9.63
N LEU A 339 -39.19 16.73 9.22
CA LEU A 339 -38.78 16.26 7.91
C LEU A 339 -38.86 14.73 7.81
N PRO A 340 -39.16 14.18 6.62
CA PRO A 340 -39.09 12.75 6.38
C PRO A 340 -37.66 12.22 6.60
N LEU A 341 -37.49 10.91 6.56
CA LEU A 341 -36.14 10.33 6.49
C LEU A 341 -35.55 10.64 5.11
N LEU A 342 -34.37 11.22 5.11
CA LEU A 342 -33.59 11.61 3.93
C LEU A 342 -32.46 10.61 3.70
N PHE A 343 -31.78 10.74 2.58
CA PHE A 343 -30.62 9.90 2.23
C PHE A 343 -29.53 9.95 3.31
N GLU A 344 -29.28 11.14 3.86
CA GLU A 344 -28.24 11.37 4.86
C GLU A 344 -28.48 10.56 6.14
N ASP A 345 -29.73 10.25 6.47
CA ASP A 345 -30.09 9.45 7.64
C ASP A 345 -29.55 8.00 7.59
N TYR A 346 -29.13 7.51 6.41
CA TYR A 346 -28.42 6.22 6.30
C TYR A 346 -27.09 6.20 7.07
N PHE A 347 -26.50 7.38 7.31
CA PHE A 347 -25.21 7.54 7.99
C PHE A 347 -25.37 7.97 9.46
N HIS A 348 -26.58 7.96 10.02
CA HIS A 348 -26.81 8.34 11.41
C HIS A 348 -26.10 7.41 12.40
N GLU A 349 -26.00 6.11 12.09
CA GLU A 349 -25.40 5.11 12.97
C GLU A 349 -23.90 5.41 13.22
N PRO A 350 -23.03 5.54 12.20
CA PRO A 350 -21.62 5.89 12.42
C PRO A 350 -21.45 7.29 13.03
N TYR A 351 -22.35 8.23 12.73
CA TYR A 351 -22.32 9.58 13.30
C TYR A 351 -22.61 9.60 14.82
N THR A 352 -23.56 8.77 15.27
CA THR A 352 -23.96 8.66 16.68
C THR A 352 -23.03 7.76 17.49
N TYR A 353 -22.33 6.83 16.85
CA TYR A 353 -21.35 5.96 17.51
C TYR A 353 -19.99 6.65 17.65
N PHE A 354 -19.41 7.12 16.54
CA PHE A 354 -18.04 7.64 16.50
C PHE A 354 -17.93 9.15 16.66
N HIS A 355 -16.81 9.60 17.21
CA HIS A 355 -16.43 10.99 17.35
C HIS A 355 -15.58 11.45 16.16
N LEU A 356 -16.21 11.66 15.00
CA LEU A 356 -15.52 12.12 13.78
C LEU A 356 -15.80 13.60 13.48
N SER A 357 -14.75 14.40 13.27
CA SER A 357 -14.93 15.80 12.85
C SER A 357 -15.63 15.89 11.49
N LYS A 358 -16.21 17.05 11.14
CA LYS A 358 -16.88 17.26 9.84
C LYS A 358 -16.02 16.80 8.66
N THR A 359 -14.75 17.19 8.66
CA THR A 359 -13.79 16.82 7.63
C THR A 359 -13.48 15.33 7.61
N GLU A 360 -13.35 14.68 8.77
CA GLU A 360 -13.08 13.25 8.84
C GLU A 360 -14.30 12.43 8.41
N PHE A 361 -15.50 12.87 8.78
CA PHE A 361 -16.75 12.20 8.44
C PHE A 361 -17.03 12.28 6.93
N CYS A 362 -16.89 13.46 6.32
CA CYS A 362 -17.07 13.62 4.87
C CYS A 362 -16.01 12.89 4.06
N ARG A 363 -14.80 12.66 4.62
CA ARG A 363 -13.79 11.80 3.99
C ARG A 363 -14.12 10.32 4.10
N ALA A 364 -14.60 9.88 5.26
CA ALA A 364 -15.04 8.50 5.44
C ALA A 364 -16.26 8.17 4.55
N PHE A 365 -17.12 9.15 4.27
CA PHE A 365 -18.32 9.02 3.44
C PHE A 365 -18.38 10.11 2.35
N PRO A 366 -17.67 9.95 1.21
CA PRO A 366 -17.56 10.97 0.16
C PRO A 366 -18.89 11.40 -0.48
N GLN A 367 -19.90 10.53 -0.45
CA GLN A 367 -21.26 10.78 -0.90
C GLN A 367 -22.05 11.74 0.02
N MET A 368 -21.53 12.03 1.22
CA MET A 368 -22.11 12.98 2.15
C MET A 368 -21.61 14.39 1.80
N THR A 369 -22.52 15.31 1.54
CA THR A 369 -22.16 16.72 1.38
C THR A 369 -21.94 17.38 2.74
N GLU A 370 -21.31 18.57 2.73
CA GLU A 370 -21.14 19.36 3.95
C GLU A 370 -22.49 19.73 4.57
N GLU A 371 -23.48 20.05 3.73
CA GLU A 371 -24.86 20.30 4.11
C GLU A 371 -25.50 19.08 4.77
N GLY A 372 -25.27 17.89 4.20
CA GLY A 372 -25.75 16.64 4.76
C GLY A 372 -25.18 16.35 6.16
N TYR A 373 -23.91 16.67 6.39
CA TYR A 373 -23.31 16.59 7.73
C TYR A 373 -23.97 17.57 8.71
N GLU A 374 -24.18 18.84 8.30
CA GLU A 374 -24.82 19.83 9.17
C GLU A 374 -26.26 19.39 9.52
N PHE A 375 -27.00 18.82 8.57
CA PHE A 375 -28.31 18.22 8.81
C PHE A 375 -28.26 17.11 9.87
N LEU A 376 -27.35 16.13 9.73
CA LEU A 376 -27.16 15.07 10.73
C LEU A 376 -26.80 15.64 12.10
N SER A 377 -26.00 16.70 12.15
CA SER A 377 -25.60 17.35 13.39
C SER A 377 -26.72 18.02 14.17
N ILE A 378 -27.80 18.40 13.46
CA ILE A 378 -29.00 18.98 14.07
C ILE A 378 -29.97 17.86 14.47
N ARG A 379 -30.11 16.81 13.64
CA ARG A 379 -31.05 15.71 13.85
C ARG A 379 -30.61 14.75 14.95
N TYR A 380 -29.31 14.48 15.05
CA TYR A 380 -28.74 13.43 15.90
C TYR A 380 -27.66 13.95 16.84
N ILE A 381 -27.48 13.26 17.96
CA ILE A 381 -26.41 13.54 18.92
C ILE A 381 -25.14 12.83 18.45
N ARG A 382 -24.05 13.58 18.28
CA ARG A 382 -22.75 13.04 17.87
C ARG A 382 -22.19 12.06 18.90
N GLY A 383 -21.56 11.01 18.40
CA GLY A 383 -20.86 10.01 19.20
C GLY A 383 -19.68 10.56 19.98
N LYS A 384 -19.27 9.76 20.98
CA LYS A 384 -18.13 10.06 21.87
C LYS A 384 -16.97 9.08 21.70
N VAL A 385 -17.16 7.98 20.97
CA VAL A 385 -16.14 6.95 20.80
C VAL A 385 -15.18 7.37 19.71
N GLU A 386 -13.89 7.51 19.99
CA GLU A 386 -12.91 7.81 18.94
C GLU A 386 -12.75 6.65 17.98
N LEU A 387 -12.61 6.94 16.68
CA LEU A 387 -12.42 5.92 15.65
C LEU A 387 -10.97 5.40 15.67
N THR A 388 -10.81 4.18 16.16
CA THR A 388 -9.56 3.39 16.23
C THR A 388 -9.83 1.94 15.80
N SER A 389 -8.79 1.19 15.43
CA SER A 389 -8.93 -0.24 15.06
C SER A 389 -9.60 -1.07 16.16
N GLU A 390 -9.34 -0.78 17.45
CA GLU A 390 -9.97 -1.49 18.56
C GLU A 390 -11.48 -1.15 18.68
N SER A 391 -11.82 0.13 18.58
CA SER A 391 -13.23 0.57 18.61
C SER A 391 -14.03 0.07 17.41
N LEU A 392 -13.41 -0.02 16.23
CA LEU A 392 -14.04 -0.50 15.01
C LEU A 392 -14.30 -2.01 15.07
N ASN A 393 -13.42 -2.78 15.73
CA ASN A 393 -13.67 -4.20 15.98
C ASN A 393 -14.91 -4.45 16.84
N LYS A 394 -15.20 -3.55 17.78
CA LYS A 394 -16.41 -3.59 18.64
C LYS A 394 -17.66 -3.03 17.95
N TYR A 395 -17.49 -2.35 16.80
CA TYR A 395 -18.58 -1.85 15.99
C TYR A 395 -19.14 -2.98 15.11
N THR A 396 -20.46 -3.19 15.19
CA THR A 396 -21.19 -4.23 14.45
C THR A 396 -22.15 -3.64 13.41
N GLY A 397 -21.98 -2.35 13.11
CA GLY A 397 -22.84 -1.64 12.17
C GLY A 397 -22.51 -1.88 10.71
N LEU A 398 -23.43 -1.46 9.85
CA LEU A 398 -23.34 -1.64 8.39
C LEU A 398 -22.05 -1.05 7.79
N TRP A 399 -21.58 0.05 8.37
CA TRP A 399 -20.51 0.88 7.79
C TRP A 399 -19.09 0.49 8.22
N LYS A 400 -18.93 -0.71 8.80
CA LYS A 400 -17.65 -1.15 9.37
C LYS A 400 -16.52 -1.18 8.36
N GLU A 401 -16.75 -1.78 7.19
CA GLU A 401 -15.74 -1.94 6.13
C GLU A 401 -15.29 -0.58 5.58
N GLN A 402 -16.24 0.32 5.30
CA GLN A 402 -15.97 1.68 4.84
C GLN A 402 -15.12 2.48 5.85
N LEU A 403 -15.38 2.31 7.15
CA LEU A 403 -14.60 2.96 8.20
C LEU A 403 -13.20 2.32 8.37
N ASP A 404 -13.05 1.05 8.01
CA ASP A 404 -11.74 0.36 8.00
C ASP A 404 -10.87 0.85 6.85
N GLU A 405 -11.43 0.94 5.63
CA GLU A 405 -10.79 1.56 4.46
C GLU A 405 -10.26 2.96 4.81
N TYR A 406 -11.11 3.81 5.39
CA TYR A 406 -10.72 5.15 5.83
C TYR A 406 -9.61 5.15 6.91
N LEU A 407 -9.63 4.20 7.84
CA LEU A 407 -8.57 4.10 8.87
C LEU A 407 -7.22 3.68 8.28
N CYS A 408 -7.22 2.80 7.28
CA CYS A 408 -6.02 2.41 6.55
C CYS A 408 -5.42 3.61 5.79
N GLU A 409 -6.24 4.33 5.02
CA GLU A 409 -5.81 5.56 4.32
C GLU A 409 -5.28 6.63 5.30
N LYS A 410 -5.94 6.81 6.46
CA LYS A 410 -5.51 7.77 7.49
C LYS A 410 -4.18 7.38 8.14
N LYS A 411 -3.87 6.08 8.26
CA LYS A 411 -2.58 5.60 8.77
C LYS A 411 -1.47 5.89 7.76
N GLU A 412 -1.67 5.53 6.50
CA GLU A 412 -0.71 5.80 5.42
C GLU A 412 -0.44 7.31 5.28
N GLY A 413 -1.49 8.15 5.31
CA GLY A 413 -1.34 9.60 5.23
C GLY A 413 -0.65 10.25 6.44
N ASN A 414 -0.73 9.65 7.62
CA ASN A 414 -0.05 10.14 8.83
C ASN A 414 1.43 9.76 8.87
N GLU A 415 1.81 8.59 8.35
CA GLU A 415 3.21 8.20 8.21
C GLU A 415 3.94 9.08 7.19
N ARG A 416 3.29 9.41 6.05
CA ARG A 416 3.84 10.33 5.05
C ARG A 416 4.12 11.75 5.57
N ARG A 417 3.42 12.16 6.65
CA ARG A 417 3.60 13.48 7.30
C ARG A 417 4.75 13.53 8.31
N LYS A 418 5.25 12.39 8.79
CA LYS A 418 6.32 12.32 9.82
C LYS A 418 7.74 12.13 9.26
N ILE A 419 7.89 11.69 8.02
CA ILE A 419 9.20 11.37 7.40
C ILE A 419 10.13 12.59 7.38
N THR A 420 11.37 12.49 7.86
CA THR A 420 12.34 13.61 7.86
C THR A 420 12.99 13.80 6.49
N LYS A 421 13.74 14.90 6.29
CA LYS A 421 14.53 15.10 5.05
C LYS A 421 15.61 14.02 4.94
N THR A 422 16.21 13.71 6.07
CA THR A 422 17.21 12.65 6.26
C THR A 422 16.71 11.30 5.83
N GLU A 423 15.58 10.91 6.41
CA GLU A 423 14.86 9.69 6.07
C GLU A 423 14.68 9.61 4.55
N MET A 424 14.13 10.67 3.94
CA MET A 424 13.92 10.70 2.49
C MET A 424 15.20 10.56 1.67
N VAL A 425 16.30 11.22 2.08
CA VAL A 425 17.62 11.08 1.43
C VAL A 425 18.07 9.62 1.48
N MET A 426 17.96 8.98 2.65
CA MET A 426 18.32 7.57 2.83
C MET A 426 17.41 6.65 2.02
N ARG A 427 16.08 6.90 1.98
CA ARG A 427 15.15 6.11 1.15
C ARG A 427 15.59 6.10 -0.31
N VAL A 428 15.93 7.27 -0.86
CA VAL A 428 16.38 7.40 -2.24
C VAL A 428 17.72 6.70 -2.47
N LEU A 429 18.68 6.84 -1.54
CA LEU A 429 20.00 6.21 -1.67
C LEU A 429 19.98 4.69 -1.48
N ILE A 430 19.17 4.17 -0.56
CA ILE A 430 18.96 2.72 -0.36
C ILE A 430 18.23 2.14 -1.58
N SER A 431 17.18 2.82 -2.05
CA SER A 431 16.47 2.43 -3.28
C SER A 431 17.39 2.38 -4.50
N ASN A 432 18.44 3.20 -4.51
CA ASN A 432 19.44 3.27 -5.59
C ASN A 432 20.83 2.76 -5.16
N ALA A 433 20.92 1.88 -4.15
CA ALA A 433 22.21 1.36 -3.65
C ALA A 433 23.07 0.72 -4.75
N ASP A 434 22.40 0.19 -5.78
CA ASP A 434 23.03 -0.51 -6.90
C ASP A 434 23.45 0.41 -8.06
N ASN A 435 22.81 1.58 -8.16
CA ASN A 435 23.03 2.55 -9.23
C ASN A 435 23.62 3.84 -8.64
N PRO A 436 24.96 3.98 -8.60
CA PRO A 436 25.59 5.21 -8.12
C PRO A 436 25.06 6.42 -8.90
N LEU A 437 24.57 7.42 -8.18
CA LEU A 437 23.98 8.64 -8.75
C LEU A 437 24.97 9.80 -8.62
N SER A 438 25.17 10.60 -9.66
CA SER A 438 25.76 11.94 -9.48
C SER A 438 24.87 12.77 -8.56
N LEU A 439 25.40 13.87 -8.00
CA LEU A 439 24.59 14.72 -7.12
C LEU A 439 23.35 15.28 -7.84
N ASP A 440 23.46 15.59 -9.13
CA ASP A 440 22.34 16.06 -9.95
C ASP A 440 21.31 14.93 -10.20
N GLU A 441 21.77 13.75 -10.63
CA GLU A 441 20.90 12.56 -10.79
C GLU A 441 20.20 12.17 -9.47
N PHE A 442 20.90 12.30 -8.33
CA PHE A 442 20.32 12.08 -7.01
C PHE A 442 19.20 13.09 -6.70
N ALA A 443 19.39 14.37 -7.02
CA ALA A 443 18.37 15.37 -6.78
C ALA A 443 17.14 15.16 -7.65
N ASP A 444 17.33 14.81 -8.92
CA ASP A 444 16.23 14.46 -9.83
C ASP A 444 15.44 13.26 -9.26
N GLU A 445 16.14 12.18 -8.87
CA GLU A 445 15.51 11.00 -8.29
C GLU A 445 14.82 11.29 -6.95
N TYR A 446 15.40 12.17 -6.13
CA TYR A 446 14.82 12.61 -4.85
C TYR A 446 13.46 13.29 -5.05
N TYR A 447 13.36 14.21 -6.02
CA TYR A 447 12.11 14.90 -6.30
C TYR A 447 11.11 14.02 -7.05
N ASN A 448 11.57 13.16 -7.97
CA ASN A 448 10.72 12.15 -8.61
C ASN A 448 10.11 11.20 -7.58
N TYR A 449 10.89 10.76 -6.59
CA TYR A 449 10.42 9.91 -5.51
C TYR A 449 9.34 10.60 -4.65
N ILE A 450 9.55 11.88 -4.31
CA ILE A 450 8.58 12.72 -3.59
C ILE A 450 7.27 12.83 -4.36
N GLU A 451 7.33 13.10 -5.66
CA GLU A 451 6.15 13.26 -6.53
C GLU A 451 5.39 11.93 -6.69
N ARG A 452 6.11 10.86 -7.02
CA ARG A 452 5.55 9.51 -7.25
C ARG A 452 4.79 8.98 -6.03
N LYS A 453 5.27 9.26 -4.81
CA LYS A 453 4.70 8.77 -3.55
C LYS A 453 3.84 9.82 -2.82
N ASP A 454 3.57 10.96 -3.45
CA ASP A 454 2.73 12.06 -2.95
C ASP A 454 3.17 12.61 -1.58
N TYR A 455 4.48 12.87 -1.42
CA TYR A 455 5.05 13.50 -0.23
C TYR A 455 5.01 15.03 -0.31
N PRO A 456 4.92 15.76 0.83
CA PRO A 456 4.82 17.22 0.83
C PRO A 456 6.14 17.90 0.45
N ILE A 457 6.30 18.25 -0.83
CA ILE A 457 7.53 18.81 -1.42
C ILE A 457 8.06 20.06 -0.69
N ASN A 458 7.17 20.94 -0.21
CA ASN A 458 7.54 22.19 0.46
C ASN A 458 8.32 21.95 1.76
N ARG A 459 8.04 20.85 2.47
CA ARG A 459 8.71 20.49 3.73
C ARG A 459 10.04 19.77 3.46
N LEU A 460 10.09 18.98 2.40
CA LEU A 460 11.23 18.12 2.06
C LEU A 460 12.23 18.77 1.10
N LYS A 461 12.14 20.08 0.86
CA LYS A 461 13.10 20.78 -0.01
C LYS A 461 14.52 20.72 0.57
N ILE A 462 15.50 20.32 -0.25
CA ILE A 462 16.90 20.17 0.13
C ILE A 462 17.81 21.19 -0.57
N ASN A 463 18.96 21.50 0.06
CA ASN A 463 20.06 22.22 -0.57
C ASN A 463 21.14 21.21 -0.99
N LEU A 464 21.30 21.00 -2.31
CA LEU A 464 22.26 20.05 -2.89
C LEU A 464 23.69 20.20 -2.34
N ARG A 465 24.16 21.42 -2.08
CA ARG A 465 25.52 21.66 -1.57
C ARG A 465 25.65 21.21 -0.11
N SER A 466 24.65 21.52 0.72
CA SER A 466 24.60 21.07 2.12
C SER A 466 24.53 19.55 2.18
N VAL A 467 23.64 18.94 1.39
CA VAL A 467 23.46 17.49 1.29
C VAL A 467 24.75 16.81 0.84
N GLY A 468 25.38 17.27 -0.24
CA GLY A 468 26.61 16.66 -0.75
C GLY A 468 27.76 16.69 0.26
N ASN A 469 27.91 17.76 1.04
CA ASN A 469 28.92 17.83 2.11
C ASN A 469 28.60 16.86 3.24
N TYR A 470 27.33 16.75 3.62
CA TYR A 470 26.87 15.84 4.66
C TYR A 470 27.10 14.37 4.27
N LEU A 471 26.67 13.98 3.07
CA LEU A 471 26.79 12.62 2.53
C LEU A 471 28.24 12.10 2.57
N ARG A 472 29.23 12.96 2.31
CA ARG A 472 30.66 12.59 2.35
C ARG A 472 31.23 12.28 3.74
N ASN A 473 30.46 12.53 4.80
CA ASN A 473 30.81 12.22 6.18
C ASN A 473 29.82 11.24 6.83
N SER A 474 28.80 10.80 6.09
CA SER A 474 27.76 9.91 6.59
C SER A 474 28.23 8.45 6.64
N LYS A 475 27.81 7.72 7.65
CA LYS A 475 28.02 6.25 7.71
C LYS A 475 27.16 5.56 6.65
N GLY A 476 27.70 4.51 6.04
CA GLY A 476 27.01 3.74 4.99
C GLY A 476 26.85 4.46 3.66
N ILE A 477 27.43 5.66 3.48
CA ILE A 477 27.38 6.40 2.21
C ILE A 477 28.79 6.47 1.60
N VAL A 478 28.89 6.07 0.34
CA VAL A 478 30.17 6.03 -0.39
C VAL A 478 30.06 6.79 -1.71
N PHE A 479 31.19 7.32 -2.18
CA PHE A 479 31.32 7.89 -3.53
C PHE A 479 32.39 7.13 -4.31
N ASN A 480 32.08 6.79 -5.55
CA ASN A 480 33.00 6.12 -6.46
C ASN A 480 33.96 7.11 -7.15
N LYS A 481 34.87 6.60 -7.99
CA LYS A 481 35.85 7.39 -8.75
C LYS A 481 35.27 8.50 -9.63
N ASN A 482 34.02 8.34 -10.07
CA ASN A 482 33.30 9.31 -10.90
C ASN A 482 32.50 10.31 -10.05
N ASN A 483 32.71 10.32 -8.74
CA ASN A 483 32.01 11.16 -7.79
C ASN A 483 30.49 10.93 -7.76
N LYS A 484 30.05 9.69 -8.02
CA LYS A 484 28.66 9.27 -7.85
C LYS A 484 28.45 8.61 -6.49
N VAL A 485 27.35 8.94 -5.83
CA VAL A 485 26.96 8.52 -4.47
C VAL A 485 26.02 7.32 -4.49
N ARG A 486 26.15 6.43 -3.51
CA ARG A 486 25.20 5.35 -3.21
C ARG A 486 25.25 4.97 -1.74
N PHE A 487 24.24 4.24 -1.29
CA PHE A 487 24.28 3.51 -0.02
C PHE A 487 25.15 2.25 -0.17
N CYS A 488 25.97 1.96 0.84
CA CYS A 488 26.85 0.80 0.92
C CYS A 488 26.75 0.19 2.33
N ASP A 489 26.22 -1.03 2.40
CA ASP A 489 26.00 -1.81 3.63
C ASP A 489 27.26 -2.59 4.09
N ALA A 490 28.44 -2.13 3.71
CA ALA A 490 29.69 -2.79 4.08
C ALA A 490 29.90 -2.71 5.60
N ASP A 491 30.04 -3.86 6.27
CA ASP A 491 30.41 -3.90 7.69
C ASP A 491 31.87 -3.46 7.88
N PRO A 492 32.14 -2.31 8.50
CA PRO A 492 33.51 -1.83 8.68
C PRO A 492 34.34 -2.72 9.60
N HIS A 493 33.73 -3.56 10.46
CA HIS A 493 34.48 -4.45 11.33
C HIS A 493 35.34 -5.42 10.51
N VAL A 494 34.78 -5.98 9.42
CA VAL A 494 35.51 -6.89 8.53
C VAL A 494 36.74 -6.20 7.93
N ILE A 495 36.63 -4.92 7.55
CA ILE A 495 37.76 -4.13 7.06
C ILE A 495 38.86 -4.04 8.12
N TRP A 496 38.51 -3.71 9.36
CA TRP A 496 39.49 -3.51 10.44
C TRP A 496 40.06 -4.83 11.00
N THR A 497 39.39 -5.97 10.82
CA THR A 497 39.87 -7.28 11.29
C THR A 497 40.67 -8.03 10.24
N GLU A 498 40.24 -7.98 8.97
CA GLU A 498 40.82 -8.82 7.91
C GLU A 498 41.94 -8.12 7.12
N ILE A 499 41.95 -6.79 7.06
CA ILE A 499 43.01 -6.02 6.39
C ILE A 499 44.18 -5.80 7.34
N ASP A 500 45.38 -6.18 6.90
CA ASP A 500 46.60 -5.91 7.66
C ASP A 500 47.13 -4.51 7.32
N PHE A 501 46.65 -3.50 8.06
CA PHE A 501 47.10 -2.12 7.88
C PHE A 501 48.58 -1.92 8.24
N ASN A 502 49.20 -2.80 9.03
CA ASN A 502 50.62 -2.65 9.41
C ASN A 502 51.56 -2.75 8.21
N GLN A 503 51.19 -3.44 7.13
CA GLN A 503 51.99 -3.54 5.91
C GLN A 503 52.15 -2.21 5.17
N TYR A 504 51.32 -1.20 5.48
CA TYR A 504 51.39 0.14 4.89
C TYR A 504 51.97 1.16 5.85
N LYS A 505 52.49 0.73 7.01
CA LYS A 505 52.96 1.64 8.06
C LYS A 505 54.07 2.55 7.54
N ASN A 506 53.99 3.84 7.90
CA ASN A 506 54.91 4.90 7.48
C ASN A 506 54.96 5.13 5.95
N THR A 507 53.81 5.00 5.28
CA THR A 507 53.67 5.32 3.84
C THR A 507 52.48 6.24 3.55
N VAL A 508 52.52 6.92 2.41
CA VAL A 508 51.37 7.61 1.82
C VAL A 508 50.86 6.77 0.66
N ILE A 509 49.64 6.27 0.79
CA ILE A 509 49.05 5.34 -0.18
C ILE A 509 47.70 5.86 -0.69
N SER A 510 47.30 5.33 -1.83
CA SER A 510 45.90 5.40 -2.27
C SER A 510 45.13 4.23 -1.68
N SER A 511 43.86 4.41 -1.31
CA SER A 511 42.98 3.29 -0.98
C SER A 511 42.77 2.31 -2.15
N GLU A 512 43.06 2.70 -3.39
CA GLU A 512 43.14 1.79 -4.53
C GLU A 512 44.19 0.68 -4.35
N LEU A 513 45.28 0.97 -3.62
CA LEU A 513 46.28 -0.05 -3.28
C LEU A 513 45.66 -1.14 -2.42
N ILE A 514 44.96 -0.74 -1.35
CA ILE A 514 44.28 -1.67 -0.44
C ILE A 514 43.19 -2.43 -1.19
N PHE A 515 42.43 -1.75 -2.04
CA PHE A 515 41.38 -2.38 -2.86
C PHE A 515 41.94 -3.51 -3.74
N ARG A 516 43.07 -3.26 -4.41
CA ARG A 516 43.77 -4.26 -5.24
C ARG A 516 44.32 -5.41 -4.42
N ASP A 517 44.91 -5.12 -3.26
CA ASP A 517 45.56 -6.10 -2.40
C ASP A 517 44.55 -7.01 -1.67
N TYR A 518 43.29 -6.58 -1.54
CA TYR A 518 42.23 -7.26 -0.79
C TYR A 518 40.95 -7.46 -1.60
N GLN A 519 41.07 -7.76 -2.90
CA GLN A 519 39.94 -7.86 -3.82
C GLN A 519 38.83 -8.82 -3.33
N ASP A 520 39.17 -9.97 -2.75
CA ASP A 520 38.20 -10.93 -2.22
C ASP A 520 37.28 -10.31 -1.15
N ILE A 521 37.85 -9.49 -0.25
CA ILE A 521 37.11 -8.80 0.82
C ILE A 521 36.25 -7.69 0.23
N MET A 522 36.78 -6.93 -0.73
CA MET A 522 36.02 -5.87 -1.40
C MET A 522 34.79 -6.45 -2.12
N GLU A 523 34.94 -7.59 -2.77
CA GLU A 523 33.83 -8.30 -3.41
C GLU A 523 32.81 -8.84 -2.40
N GLU A 524 33.25 -9.30 -1.22
CA GLU A 524 32.37 -9.76 -0.15
C GLU A 524 31.52 -8.62 0.44
N LEU A 525 32.11 -7.44 0.62
CA LEU A 525 31.47 -6.27 1.20
C LEU A 525 30.74 -5.36 0.19
N ASP A 526 30.68 -5.75 -1.09
CA ASP A 526 30.22 -4.89 -2.21
C ASP A 526 30.88 -3.50 -2.21
N ILE A 527 32.20 -3.46 -2.04
CA ILE A 527 32.99 -2.25 -2.27
C ILE A 527 33.50 -2.32 -3.71
N ARG A 528 33.23 -1.30 -4.54
CA ARG A 528 33.39 -1.42 -6.01
C ARG A 528 34.66 -0.78 -6.56
N ASP A 529 35.24 0.16 -5.84
CA ASP A 529 36.55 0.75 -6.16
C ASP A 529 37.25 1.27 -4.89
N GLY A 530 38.51 1.70 -5.04
CA GLY A 530 39.26 2.28 -3.93
C GLY A 530 38.67 3.58 -3.40
N TYR A 531 37.88 4.32 -4.19
CA TYR A 531 37.24 5.56 -3.73
C TYR A 531 36.12 5.25 -2.75
N GLU A 532 35.30 4.23 -3.02
CA GLU A 532 34.29 3.78 -2.07
C GLU A 532 34.94 3.28 -0.77
N LEU A 533 36.02 2.48 -0.87
CA LEU A 533 36.79 2.01 0.28
C LEU A 533 37.29 3.17 1.15
N PHE A 534 37.73 4.28 0.54
CA PHE A 534 38.15 5.47 1.27
C PHE A 534 37.05 6.00 2.20
N TYR A 535 35.79 6.04 1.75
CA TYR A 535 34.66 6.52 2.55
C TYR A 535 34.29 5.54 3.67
N VAL A 536 34.36 4.24 3.41
CA VAL A 536 34.18 3.20 4.44
C VAL A 536 35.23 3.37 5.54
N ILE A 537 36.52 3.48 5.18
CA ILE A 537 37.61 3.73 6.14
C ILE A 537 37.38 5.04 6.89
N LYS A 538 37.14 6.14 6.17
CA LYS A 538 36.99 7.49 6.74
C LYS A 538 35.86 7.56 7.78
N SER A 539 34.69 6.99 7.49
CA SER A 539 33.53 7.03 8.38
C SER A 539 33.66 6.10 9.59
N SER A 540 34.58 5.13 9.54
CA SER A 540 34.82 4.13 10.59
C SER A 540 36.18 4.27 11.30
N LEU A 541 36.93 5.36 11.08
CA LEU A 541 38.25 5.60 11.68
C LEU A 541 38.29 5.44 13.21
N HIS A 542 37.20 5.75 13.91
CA HIS A 542 37.10 5.59 15.37
C HIS A 542 37.23 4.14 15.86
N MET A 543 37.10 3.15 14.98
CA MET A 543 37.30 1.73 15.28
C MET A 543 38.78 1.34 15.32
N TRP A 544 39.68 2.18 14.79
CA TRP A 544 41.11 1.92 14.78
C TRP A 544 41.76 2.26 16.13
N GLY A 545 42.51 1.31 16.69
CA GLY A 545 43.31 1.54 17.89
C GLY A 545 44.57 2.36 17.58
N GLU A 546 44.61 3.63 18.01
CA GLU A 546 45.76 4.53 17.80
C GLU A 546 47.08 4.04 18.41
N GLU A 547 47.07 2.98 19.23
CA GLU A 547 48.26 2.40 19.85
C GLU A 547 49.25 1.78 18.84
N GLN A 548 48.82 1.45 17.61
CA GLN A 548 49.71 0.86 16.58
C GLN A 548 50.47 1.91 15.74
N PHE A 549 49.72 2.84 15.14
CA PHE A 549 50.17 4.05 14.43
C PHE A 549 48.92 4.87 14.02
N THR A 550 49.11 6.12 13.59
CA THR A 550 47.98 7.00 13.21
C THR A 550 47.57 6.81 11.75
N ILE A 551 46.26 6.77 11.47
CA ILE A 551 45.72 6.72 10.10
C ILE A 551 44.98 8.03 9.82
N ARG A 552 45.34 8.71 8.72
CA ARG A 552 44.72 9.99 8.35
C ARG A 552 44.26 10.00 6.90
N CYS A 553 42.97 10.22 6.70
CA CYS A 553 42.37 10.44 5.37
C CYS A 553 42.58 11.89 4.93
N ARG A 554 43.37 12.16 3.87
CA ARG A 554 43.72 13.52 3.43
C ARG A 554 42.80 14.03 2.32
N ARG A 555 43.11 13.71 1.07
CA ARG A 555 42.30 14.00 -0.12
C ARG A 555 41.82 12.67 -0.66
N VAL A 556 40.58 12.50 -1.07
CA VAL A 556 40.13 11.23 -1.69
C VAL A 556 41.00 10.97 -2.94
N PRO A 557 41.57 9.78 -3.16
CA PRO A 557 41.56 8.54 -2.34
C PRO A 557 42.84 8.31 -1.50
N ILE A 558 43.59 9.36 -1.13
CA ILE A 558 44.87 9.32 -0.42
C ILE A 558 44.73 9.20 1.11
N ILE A 559 45.40 8.18 1.66
CA ILE A 559 45.51 7.87 3.09
C ILE A 559 46.98 7.94 3.52
N VAL A 560 47.22 8.59 4.65
CA VAL A 560 48.54 8.67 5.30
C VAL A 560 48.56 7.69 6.47
N MET A 561 49.52 6.77 6.43
CA MET A 561 49.72 5.73 7.43
C MET A 561 50.95 6.08 8.27
N GLY A 562 50.77 6.61 9.48
CA GLY A 562 51.85 7.06 10.35
C GLY A 562 52.44 8.42 9.95
N ASP A 563 53.73 8.60 10.20
CA ASP A 563 54.45 9.86 9.92
C ASP A 563 55.16 9.80 8.55
N ALA A 564 54.38 9.78 7.47
CA ALA A 564 54.86 9.65 6.10
C ALA A 564 54.66 10.94 5.28
N SER A 565 55.51 11.14 4.26
CA SER A 565 55.35 12.22 3.28
C SER A 565 55.63 11.73 1.85
N GLU A 566 54.86 12.25 0.88
CA GLU A 566 55.02 11.92 -0.55
C GLU A 566 56.44 12.27 -1.05
N GLU A 567 57.04 13.35 -0.54
CA GLU A 567 58.38 13.84 -0.87
C GLU A 567 59.48 12.85 -0.43
N MET A 568 59.49 12.47 0.85
CA MET A 568 60.48 11.52 1.38
C MET A 568 60.32 10.15 0.71
N GLN A 569 59.08 9.72 0.49
CA GLN A 569 58.75 8.48 -0.20
C GLN A 569 59.26 8.48 -1.65
N ALA A 570 59.13 9.60 -2.37
CA ALA A 570 59.62 9.76 -3.73
C ALA A 570 61.15 9.65 -3.82
N ILE A 571 61.87 10.37 -2.96
CA ILE A 571 63.34 10.29 -2.90
C ILE A 571 63.80 8.89 -2.52
N ARG A 572 63.15 8.25 -1.55
CA ARG A 572 63.48 6.88 -1.12
C ARG A 572 63.34 5.89 -2.27
N LEU A 573 62.20 5.91 -2.98
CA LEU A 573 62.00 5.05 -4.15
C LEU A 573 63.01 5.33 -5.26
N LEU A 574 63.35 6.61 -5.48
CA LEU A 574 64.32 6.98 -6.51
C LEU A 574 65.71 6.40 -6.20
N LYS A 575 66.14 6.46 -4.94
CA LYS A 575 67.40 5.85 -4.49
C LYS A 575 67.44 4.35 -4.78
N GLU A 576 66.33 3.66 -4.61
CA GLU A 576 66.24 2.21 -4.84
C GLU A 576 66.38 1.83 -6.31
N LEU A 577 65.71 2.59 -7.20
CA LEU A 577 65.57 2.27 -8.63
C LEU A 577 66.65 2.90 -9.52
N SER A 578 67.33 3.95 -9.03
CA SER A 578 68.34 4.68 -9.81
C SER A 578 69.48 3.76 -10.31
N PRO A 579 69.89 3.89 -11.59
CA PRO A 579 69.34 4.78 -12.62
C PRO A 579 68.06 4.22 -13.26
N VAL A 580 67.03 5.05 -13.38
CA VAL A 580 65.70 4.66 -13.88
C VAL A 580 65.20 5.65 -14.93
N THR A 581 64.44 5.20 -15.93
CA THR A 581 63.88 6.14 -16.91
C THR A 581 62.76 6.97 -16.29
N TYR A 582 62.42 8.10 -16.93
CA TYR A 582 61.30 8.92 -16.50
C TYR A 582 60.01 8.09 -16.33
N LEU A 583 59.64 7.30 -17.34
CA LEU A 583 58.38 6.55 -17.35
C LEU A 583 58.40 5.43 -16.30
N ASP A 584 59.48 4.63 -16.27
CA ASP A 584 59.58 3.48 -15.36
C ASP A 584 59.53 3.91 -13.89
N TYR A 585 60.06 5.10 -13.55
CA TYR A 585 60.01 5.61 -12.18
C TYR A 585 58.57 5.89 -11.71
N PHE A 586 57.78 6.60 -12.52
CA PHE A 586 56.41 6.93 -12.17
C PHE A 586 55.51 5.69 -12.14
N GLU A 587 55.73 4.75 -13.06
CA GLU A 587 55.05 3.46 -13.06
C GLU A 587 55.35 2.67 -11.79
N ALA A 588 56.63 2.58 -11.39
CA ALA A 588 57.03 1.90 -10.16
C ALA A 588 56.47 2.57 -8.89
N TYR A 589 56.35 3.91 -8.88
CA TYR A 589 55.74 4.63 -7.76
C TYR A 589 54.25 4.31 -7.63
N GLU A 590 53.53 4.36 -8.75
CA GLU A 590 52.11 4.04 -8.79
C GLU A 590 51.86 2.56 -8.44
N GLU A 591 52.69 1.65 -8.93
CA GLU A 591 52.61 0.22 -8.60
C GLU A 591 52.76 -0.02 -7.09
N ARG A 592 53.75 0.63 -6.45
CA ARG A 592 54.07 0.40 -5.04
C ARG A 592 53.10 1.05 -4.07
N TYR A 593 52.62 2.26 -4.37
CA TYR A 593 51.84 3.06 -3.42
C TYR A 593 50.37 3.25 -3.84
N GLY A 594 50.00 2.85 -5.05
CA GLY A 594 48.69 3.10 -5.65
C GLY A 594 48.41 4.59 -5.93
N VAL A 595 49.38 5.47 -5.68
CA VAL A 595 49.27 6.91 -5.86
C VAL A 595 49.71 7.26 -7.27
N ARG A 596 48.81 7.84 -8.05
CA ARG A 596 49.13 8.35 -9.38
C ARG A 596 50.17 9.47 -9.27
N ALA A 597 51.40 9.15 -9.62
CA ALA A 597 52.54 10.05 -9.43
C ALA A 597 52.72 11.01 -10.61
N GLN A 598 52.30 10.60 -11.82
CA GLN A 598 52.33 11.45 -13.00
C GLN A 598 51.35 12.63 -12.84
N GLY A 599 51.89 13.86 -12.80
CA GLY A 599 51.11 15.08 -12.57
C GLY A 599 50.98 15.51 -11.10
N ASN A 600 51.58 14.76 -10.16
CA ASN A 600 51.68 15.19 -8.76
C ASN A 600 52.93 16.08 -8.58
N SER A 601 52.72 17.39 -8.41
CA SER A 601 53.83 18.36 -8.29
C SER A 601 54.76 18.04 -7.12
N VAL A 602 54.22 17.55 -5.99
CA VAL A 602 55.02 17.22 -4.80
C VAL A 602 56.06 16.15 -5.11
N ILE A 603 55.68 15.11 -5.86
CA ILE A 603 56.57 14.01 -6.25
C ILE A 603 57.56 14.49 -7.32
N ALA A 604 57.06 15.18 -8.36
CA ALA A 604 57.86 15.66 -9.47
C ALA A 604 58.94 16.67 -9.03
N ASP A 605 58.59 17.59 -8.14
CA ASP A 605 59.50 18.60 -7.59
C ASP A 605 60.58 17.95 -6.71
N ALA A 606 60.23 16.91 -5.94
CA ALA A 606 61.18 16.18 -5.11
C ALA A 606 62.27 15.49 -5.95
N VAL A 607 61.89 14.78 -7.02
CA VAL A 607 62.86 14.05 -7.86
C VAL A 607 63.50 14.89 -8.97
N GLY A 608 62.95 16.08 -9.25
CA GLY A 608 63.35 16.90 -10.40
C GLY A 608 64.83 17.26 -10.43
N ALA A 609 65.47 17.44 -9.27
CA ALA A 609 66.90 17.73 -9.16
C ALA A 609 67.82 16.60 -9.67
N TYR A 610 67.30 15.38 -9.84
CA TYR A 610 68.05 14.19 -10.24
C TYR A 610 67.82 13.79 -11.70
N TYR A 611 67.10 14.60 -12.47
CA TYR A 611 66.78 14.30 -13.86
C TYR A 611 67.92 14.70 -14.82
N VAL A 612 68.47 13.72 -15.53
CA VAL A 612 69.56 13.91 -16.51
C VAL A 612 69.28 13.06 -17.75
N ASP A 613 69.25 13.69 -18.93
CA ASP A 613 69.14 13.04 -20.25
C ASP A 613 68.06 11.93 -20.36
N GLY A 614 66.84 12.19 -19.87
CA GLY A 614 65.73 11.25 -19.97
C GLY A 614 65.63 10.22 -18.84
N LYS A 615 66.55 10.26 -17.87
CA LYS A 615 66.61 9.34 -16.72
C LYS A 615 66.74 10.11 -15.41
N TYR A 616 66.27 9.50 -14.33
CA TYR A 616 66.62 9.94 -13.00
C TYR A 616 67.87 9.19 -12.53
N VAL A 617 68.88 9.96 -12.12
CA VAL A 617 70.16 9.45 -11.63
C VAL A 617 70.49 10.17 -10.34
N ILE A 618 70.51 9.41 -9.26
CA ILE A 618 71.07 9.81 -7.97
C ILE A 618 72.30 8.95 -7.69
N ASP A 619 73.39 9.57 -7.21
CA ASP A 619 74.57 8.84 -6.75
C ASP A 619 74.17 7.92 -5.61
N ALA A 620 74.04 6.63 -5.94
CA ALA A 620 73.58 5.61 -5.03
C ALA A 620 74.71 5.25 -4.04
N PRO A 621 74.52 5.50 -2.74
CA PRO A 621 75.52 5.16 -1.73
C PRO A 621 75.80 3.65 -1.74
N ILE A 622 77.04 3.28 -1.50
CA ILE A 622 77.44 1.88 -1.36
C ILE A 622 77.40 1.47 0.11
N VAL A 623 77.22 0.18 0.37
CA VAL A 623 77.41 -0.37 1.72
C VAL A 623 78.88 -0.23 2.09
N ASN A 624 79.17 0.30 3.28
CA ASN A 624 80.53 0.45 3.78
C ASN A 624 81.17 -0.94 3.93
N GLU A 625 82.41 -1.11 3.48
CA GLU A 625 83.11 -2.41 3.48
C GLU A 625 83.11 -3.08 4.86
N ASN A 626 83.14 -2.30 5.95
CA ASN A 626 83.12 -2.82 7.31
C ASN A 626 81.77 -3.45 7.72
N ASP A 627 80.67 -3.07 7.07
CA ASP A 627 79.33 -3.59 7.36
C ASP A 627 78.90 -4.70 6.38
N VAL A 628 79.52 -4.82 5.19
CA VAL A 628 79.11 -5.76 4.11
C VAL A 628 78.98 -7.19 4.63
N GLN A 629 79.99 -7.69 5.35
CA GLN A 629 79.99 -9.06 5.84
C GLN A 629 78.80 -9.32 6.78
N SER A 630 78.55 -8.40 7.72
CA SER A 630 77.45 -8.52 8.68
C SER A 630 76.07 -8.42 8.02
N VAL A 631 75.93 -7.57 6.99
CA VAL A 631 74.69 -7.46 6.20
C VAL A 631 74.44 -8.75 5.41
N CYS A 632 75.46 -9.28 4.72
CA CYS A 632 75.35 -10.53 3.97
C CYS A 632 74.98 -11.72 4.87
N GLU A 633 75.62 -11.86 6.04
CA GLU A 633 75.29 -12.91 7.03
C GLU A 633 73.86 -12.77 7.56
N ALA A 634 73.36 -11.54 7.71
CA ALA A 634 72.00 -11.30 8.14
C ALA A 634 70.98 -11.62 7.04
N LEU A 635 71.26 -11.25 5.79
CA LEU A 635 70.38 -11.52 4.64
C LEU A 635 70.29 -13.02 4.32
N GLN A 636 71.36 -13.79 4.50
CA GLN A 636 71.34 -15.25 4.26
C GLN A 636 70.33 -16.03 5.13
N LYS A 637 69.81 -15.43 6.21
CA LYS A 637 68.87 -16.09 7.14
C LYS A 637 67.48 -16.33 6.55
N LYS A 638 67.09 -15.59 5.51
CA LYS A 638 65.80 -15.76 4.83
C LYS A 638 66.03 -15.74 3.31
N PRO A 639 65.24 -16.52 2.56
CA PRO A 639 65.39 -16.57 1.10
C PRO A 639 64.87 -15.32 0.39
N LEU A 640 63.94 -14.59 1.02
CA LEU A 640 63.34 -13.36 0.51
C LEU A 640 63.22 -12.34 1.65
N TRP A 641 63.51 -11.08 1.33
CA TRP A 641 63.40 -9.95 2.25
C TRP A 641 62.58 -8.84 1.62
N PHE A 642 61.55 -8.35 2.30
CA PHE A 642 60.85 -7.14 1.89
C PHE A 642 61.67 -5.91 2.25
N ILE A 643 61.50 -4.80 1.50
CA ILE A 643 62.32 -3.59 1.69
C ILE A 643 62.23 -3.05 3.12
N GLU A 644 61.05 -3.07 3.74
CA GLU A 644 60.87 -2.66 5.15
C GLU A 644 61.70 -3.52 6.12
N ASP A 645 61.77 -4.83 5.87
CA ASP A 645 62.55 -5.76 6.69
C ASP A 645 64.07 -5.51 6.50
N ILE A 646 64.47 -5.12 5.28
CA ILE A 646 65.85 -4.73 4.95
C ILE A 646 66.21 -3.42 5.66
N GLU A 647 65.34 -2.42 5.65
CA GLU A 647 65.56 -1.16 6.36
C GLU A 647 65.79 -1.42 7.85
N ASN A 648 64.90 -2.18 8.49
CA ASN A 648 65.04 -2.56 9.90
C ASN A 648 66.33 -3.37 10.17
N LEU A 649 66.74 -4.22 9.23
CA LEU A 649 67.98 -4.96 9.30
C LEU A 649 69.19 -4.02 9.25
N PHE A 650 69.20 -3.05 8.34
CA PHE A 650 70.27 -2.05 8.21
C PHE A 650 70.40 -1.24 9.49
N ALA A 651 69.29 -0.74 10.06
CA ALA A 651 69.29 0.01 11.32
C ALA A 651 69.89 -0.78 12.49
N ARG A 652 69.72 -2.11 12.50
CA ARG A 652 70.21 -3.00 13.56
C ARG A 652 71.67 -3.44 13.37
N VAL A 653 72.08 -3.68 12.12
CA VAL A 653 73.34 -4.38 11.80
C VAL A 653 74.43 -3.42 11.34
N CYS A 654 74.08 -2.35 10.62
CA CYS A 654 75.05 -1.40 10.07
C CYS A 654 75.47 -0.38 11.13
N LYS A 655 76.78 -0.12 11.25
CA LYS A 655 77.31 0.97 12.09
C LYS A 655 77.84 2.15 11.29
N TYR A 656 78.27 1.91 10.06
CA TYR A 656 78.95 2.88 9.20
C TYR A 656 78.19 3.15 7.89
N THR A 657 77.18 2.35 7.59
CA THR A 657 76.34 2.43 6.40
C THR A 657 75.01 3.10 6.72
N THR A 658 74.62 4.09 5.93
CA THR A 658 73.31 4.75 6.04
C THR A 658 72.24 3.98 5.25
N HIS A 659 70.96 4.21 5.56
CA HIS A 659 69.84 3.60 4.84
C HIS A 659 69.81 3.92 3.34
N ASP A 660 70.45 5.01 2.92
CA ASP A 660 70.54 5.39 1.52
C ASP A 660 71.31 4.37 0.66
N ALA A 661 72.11 3.50 1.28
CA ALA A 661 72.79 2.40 0.60
C ALA A 661 71.87 1.22 0.21
N ILE A 662 70.57 1.26 0.56
CA ILE A 662 69.58 0.27 0.12
C ILE A 662 69.15 0.62 -1.31
N ASN A 663 69.91 0.10 -2.28
CA ASN A 663 69.65 0.31 -3.70
C ASN A 663 70.14 -0.86 -4.54
N ALA A 664 69.64 -0.95 -5.79
CA ALA A 664 69.90 -2.08 -6.67
C ALA A 664 71.40 -2.28 -6.96
N VAL A 665 72.18 -1.20 -7.02
CA VAL A 665 73.63 -1.25 -7.29
C VAL A 665 74.38 -1.88 -6.11
N ALA A 666 74.10 -1.42 -4.89
CA ALA A 666 74.72 -1.93 -3.67
C ALA A 666 74.36 -3.40 -3.43
N PHE A 667 73.10 -3.78 -3.59
CA PHE A 667 72.64 -5.17 -3.42
C PHE A 667 73.25 -6.10 -4.46
N ARG A 668 73.37 -5.66 -5.72
CA ARG A 668 74.01 -6.45 -6.77
C ARG A 668 75.49 -6.74 -6.48
N ARG A 669 76.22 -5.80 -5.87
CA ARG A 669 77.62 -6.03 -5.43
C ARG A 669 77.73 -7.04 -4.30
N MET A 670 76.72 -7.13 -3.45
CA MET A 670 76.62 -8.13 -2.36
C MET A 670 76.10 -9.50 -2.85
N GLY A 671 75.77 -9.64 -4.15
CA GLY A 671 75.23 -10.89 -4.70
C GLY A 671 73.72 -11.06 -4.58
N TYR A 672 72.97 -9.97 -4.38
CA TYR A 672 71.51 -9.98 -4.27
C TYR A 672 70.85 -9.22 -5.43
N ILE A 673 69.64 -9.64 -5.79
CA ILE A 673 68.75 -8.90 -6.70
C ILE A 673 67.76 -8.14 -5.84
N LEU A 674 67.70 -6.83 -6.01
CA LEU A 674 66.71 -5.95 -5.39
C LEU A 674 65.69 -5.55 -6.45
N ASN A 675 64.45 -5.98 -6.27
CA ASN A 675 63.28 -5.50 -7.00
C ASN A 675 62.63 -4.35 -6.24
N THR A 676 61.62 -3.71 -6.83
CA THR A 676 60.90 -2.54 -6.31
C THR A 676 60.35 -2.69 -4.90
N SER A 677 60.08 -3.92 -4.44
CA SER A 677 59.44 -4.19 -3.14
C SER A 677 60.13 -5.29 -2.31
N TYR A 678 61.07 -6.05 -2.88
CA TYR A 678 61.74 -7.15 -2.19
C TYR A 678 63.13 -7.46 -2.78
N ALA A 679 63.98 -8.12 -2.00
CA ALA A 679 65.28 -8.63 -2.42
C ALA A 679 65.40 -10.14 -2.19
N TYR A 680 66.21 -10.78 -3.02
CA TYR A 680 66.55 -12.20 -2.89
C TYR A 680 67.96 -12.47 -3.44
N ASP A 681 68.53 -13.61 -3.07
CA ASP A 681 69.88 -14.01 -3.49
C ASP A 681 69.94 -14.22 -5.02
N ALA A 682 70.94 -13.64 -5.69
CA ALA A 682 71.05 -13.67 -7.14
C ALA A 682 71.23 -15.09 -7.71
N SER A 683 71.65 -16.06 -6.91
CA SER A 683 71.80 -17.47 -7.32
C SER A 683 70.48 -18.17 -7.67
N TYR A 684 69.33 -17.63 -7.25
CA TYR A 684 68.02 -18.09 -7.71
C TYR A 684 67.72 -17.69 -9.17
N GLY A 685 68.41 -16.68 -9.70
CA GLY A 685 68.18 -16.12 -11.03
C GLY A 685 66.93 -15.24 -11.05
N THR A 686 65.79 -15.78 -11.47
CA THR A 686 64.52 -15.04 -11.59
C THR A 686 63.64 -15.21 -10.35
N ALA A 687 62.74 -14.25 -10.11
CA ALA A 687 61.75 -14.36 -9.03
C ALA A 687 60.83 -15.58 -9.20
N LEU A 688 60.53 -16.00 -10.45
CA LEU A 688 59.81 -17.25 -10.73
C LEU A 688 60.54 -18.46 -10.14
N ASN A 689 61.83 -18.58 -10.41
CA ASN A 689 62.66 -19.69 -9.90
C ASN A 689 62.80 -19.66 -8.37
N LEU A 690 62.81 -18.46 -7.77
CA LEU A 690 62.79 -18.31 -6.32
C LEU A 690 61.52 -18.93 -5.74
N PHE A 691 60.34 -18.52 -6.22
CA PHE A 691 59.06 -19.04 -5.71
C PHE A 691 58.92 -20.54 -5.98
N ASP A 692 59.38 -21.02 -7.14
CA ASP A 692 59.41 -22.46 -7.44
C ASP A 692 60.24 -23.23 -6.40
N ARG A 693 61.34 -22.66 -5.88
CA ARG A 693 62.20 -23.33 -4.87
C ARG A 693 61.72 -23.17 -3.44
N ILE A 694 61.16 -22.03 -3.06
CA ILE A 694 60.83 -21.74 -1.64
C ILE A 694 59.38 -22.07 -1.29
N VAL A 695 58.47 -21.98 -2.27
CA VAL A 695 57.04 -22.29 -2.08
C VAL A 695 56.70 -23.60 -2.78
N PHE A 696 56.88 -23.67 -4.10
CA PHE A 696 56.46 -24.83 -4.92
C PHE A 696 57.48 -25.98 -4.94
N SER A 697 58.18 -26.19 -3.82
CA SER A 697 59.02 -27.36 -3.55
C SER A 697 58.42 -28.29 -2.49
N GLN A 698 57.36 -27.85 -1.81
CA GLN A 698 56.71 -28.59 -0.73
C GLN A 698 55.57 -29.46 -1.28
N ASP A 699 55.31 -30.60 -0.64
CA ASP A 699 54.20 -31.49 -1.04
C ASP A 699 52.82 -30.86 -0.84
N ILE A 700 52.68 -30.02 0.20
CA ILE A 700 51.46 -29.28 0.49
C ILE A 700 51.85 -27.81 0.70
N VAL A 701 51.21 -26.93 -0.04
CA VAL A 701 51.37 -25.47 0.04
C VAL A 701 50.05 -24.89 0.52
N ASP A 702 50.04 -24.39 1.76
CA ASP A 702 48.94 -23.62 2.30
C ASP A 702 49.23 -22.12 2.09
N LEU A 703 48.50 -21.50 1.16
CA LEU A 703 48.67 -20.09 0.85
C LEU A 703 48.26 -19.19 2.03
N SER A 704 47.43 -19.68 2.97
CA SER A 704 47.04 -18.90 4.15
C SER A 704 48.16 -18.72 5.17
N LEU A 705 49.17 -19.61 5.14
CA LEU A 705 50.34 -19.57 6.03
C LEU A 705 51.51 -18.77 5.43
N LEU A 706 51.42 -18.41 4.15
CA LEU A 706 52.42 -17.57 3.51
C LEU A 706 52.28 -16.12 3.97
N ASP A 707 53.41 -15.42 4.02
CA ASP A 707 53.41 -13.97 4.21
C ASP A 707 52.53 -13.33 3.11
N ARG A 708 51.46 -12.62 3.53
CA ARG A 708 50.49 -12.02 2.60
C ARG A 708 51.15 -11.10 1.58
N ARG A 709 52.26 -10.45 1.96
CA ARG A 709 53.05 -9.60 1.07
C ARG A 709 53.62 -10.37 -0.12
N ILE A 710 53.85 -11.69 0.01
CA ILE A 710 54.27 -12.57 -1.10
C ILE A 710 53.09 -12.81 -2.06
N LEU A 711 51.89 -13.07 -1.53
CA LEU A 711 50.69 -13.36 -2.32
C LEU A 711 50.33 -12.20 -3.26
N ASN A 712 50.59 -10.97 -2.83
CA ASN A 712 50.31 -9.74 -3.58
C ASN A 712 51.37 -9.42 -4.65
N LEU A 713 52.48 -10.17 -4.72
CA LEU A 713 53.48 -9.97 -5.77
C LEU A 713 52.96 -10.51 -7.10
N GLY A 714 52.92 -9.65 -8.13
CA GLY A 714 52.51 -10.08 -9.48
C GLY A 714 53.33 -11.26 -10.02
N MET A 715 54.63 -11.31 -9.68
CA MET A 715 55.50 -12.43 -10.03
C MET A 715 55.16 -13.73 -9.30
N PHE A 716 54.63 -13.67 -8.07
CA PHE A 716 54.13 -14.84 -7.36
C PHE A 716 52.81 -15.32 -7.97
N ALA A 717 51.89 -14.41 -8.30
CA ALA A 717 50.65 -14.75 -8.99
C ALA A 717 50.93 -15.47 -10.33
N ALA A 718 51.90 -14.98 -11.10
CA ALA A 718 52.37 -15.63 -12.33
C ALA A 718 52.98 -17.03 -12.06
N ALA A 719 53.76 -17.19 -10.99
CA ALA A 719 54.31 -18.49 -10.59
C ALA A 719 53.19 -19.48 -10.20
N LEU A 720 52.20 -19.02 -9.44
CA LEU A 720 51.05 -19.82 -9.01
C LEU A 720 50.21 -20.28 -10.20
N ASP A 721 49.88 -19.37 -11.13
CA ASP A 721 49.11 -19.69 -12.34
C ASP A 721 49.86 -20.70 -13.24
N LYS A 722 51.16 -20.49 -13.45
CA LYS A 722 52.03 -21.43 -14.17
C LYS A 722 51.96 -22.84 -13.56
N ASN A 723 52.17 -22.97 -12.26
CA ASN A 723 52.19 -24.26 -11.56
C ASN A 723 50.82 -24.96 -11.54
N LYS A 724 49.72 -24.19 -11.47
CA LYS A 724 48.35 -24.71 -11.60
C LYS A 724 48.08 -25.22 -13.02
N LYS A 725 48.39 -24.42 -14.06
CA LYS A 725 48.16 -24.79 -15.47
C LYS A 725 49.01 -25.97 -15.94
N SER A 726 50.23 -26.11 -15.42
CA SER A 726 51.09 -27.26 -15.73
C SER A 726 50.69 -28.53 -14.97
N LEU A 727 49.67 -28.48 -14.09
CA LEU A 727 49.23 -29.57 -13.21
C LEU A 727 50.35 -30.06 -12.28
N GLU A 728 51.33 -29.20 -11.97
CA GLU A 728 52.36 -29.51 -10.97
C GLU A 728 51.78 -29.42 -9.56
N TYR A 729 50.82 -28.51 -9.37
CA TYR A 729 50.06 -28.34 -8.15
C TYR A 729 48.56 -28.30 -8.43
N ILE A 730 47.80 -29.08 -7.66
CA ILE A 730 46.34 -29.12 -7.71
C ILE A 730 45.80 -28.50 -6.43
N GLU A 731 44.84 -27.59 -6.58
CA GLU A 731 44.16 -27.01 -5.42
C GLU A 731 43.11 -28.00 -4.90
N THR A 732 43.34 -28.53 -3.69
CA THR A 732 42.52 -29.60 -3.10
C THR A 732 41.51 -29.08 -2.08
N ALA A 733 41.75 -27.89 -1.55
CA ALA A 733 40.83 -27.15 -0.69
C ALA A 733 41.10 -25.65 -0.90
N PRO A 734 40.22 -24.74 -0.47
CA PRO A 734 40.45 -23.31 -0.64
C PRO A 734 41.83 -22.89 -0.10
N LYS A 735 42.66 -22.29 -0.96
CA LYS A 735 44.03 -21.84 -0.63
C LYS A 735 45.03 -22.96 -0.30
N ILE A 736 44.67 -24.23 -0.44
CA ILE A 736 45.56 -25.38 -0.18
C ILE A 736 45.86 -26.10 -1.49
N LEU A 737 47.14 -26.14 -1.86
CA LEU A 737 47.63 -26.87 -3.02
C LEU A 737 48.43 -28.10 -2.62
N MET A 738 48.24 -29.20 -3.35
CA MET A 738 49.06 -30.40 -3.24
C MET A 738 49.89 -30.60 -4.49
N SER A 739 51.15 -31.01 -4.33
CA SER A 739 52.01 -31.40 -5.45
C SER A 739 51.43 -32.61 -6.18
N LYS A 740 51.71 -32.77 -7.47
CA LYS A 740 51.26 -33.94 -8.25
C LYS A 740 51.65 -35.28 -7.62
N ALA A 741 52.81 -35.33 -6.94
CA ALA A 741 53.28 -36.50 -6.24
C ALA A 741 52.40 -36.79 -5.00
N LYS A 742 52.07 -35.74 -4.23
CA LYS A 742 51.23 -35.86 -3.05
C LYS A 742 49.77 -36.20 -3.40
N VAL A 743 49.25 -35.63 -4.49
CA VAL A 743 47.93 -35.99 -5.02
C VAL A 743 47.87 -37.48 -5.39
N TYR A 744 48.90 -38.00 -6.04
CA TYR A 744 48.98 -39.43 -6.35
C TYR A 744 49.06 -40.30 -5.09
N GLU A 745 49.81 -39.88 -4.07
CA GLU A 745 49.92 -40.59 -2.79
C GLU A 745 48.58 -40.64 -2.04
N VAL A 746 47.86 -39.52 -1.93
CA VAL A 746 46.66 -39.39 -1.11
C VAL A 746 45.40 -39.88 -1.83
N TYR A 747 45.25 -39.56 -3.12
CA TYR A 747 44.05 -39.84 -3.90
C TYR A 747 44.25 -40.96 -4.93
N GLY A 748 45.48 -41.42 -5.16
CA GLY A 748 45.76 -42.41 -6.21
C GLY A 748 45.51 -41.88 -7.62
N LEU A 749 45.54 -40.55 -7.82
CA LEU A 749 45.26 -39.86 -9.08
C LEU A 749 46.55 -39.48 -9.80
N SER A 750 46.75 -40.05 -10.99
CA SER A 750 47.86 -39.68 -11.89
C SER A 750 47.52 -38.43 -12.71
N VAL A 751 48.55 -37.77 -13.26
CA VAL A 751 48.36 -36.59 -14.14
C VAL A 751 47.53 -36.92 -15.38
N ASN A 752 47.64 -38.14 -15.91
CA ASN A 752 46.83 -38.58 -17.05
C ASN A 752 45.35 -38.72 -16.69
N GLU A 753 45.06 -39.24 -15.50
CA GLU A 753 43.69 -39.31 -14.96
C GLU A 753 43.13 -37.92 -14.66
N ILE A 754 43.94 -36.99 -14.14
CA ILE A 754 43.52 -35.60 -13.96
C ILE A 754 43.13 -34.98 -15.31
N ARG A 755 43.90 -35.23 -16.38
CA ARG A 755 43.54 -34.77 -17.74
C ARG A 755 42.29 -35.45 -18.28
N GLU A 756 42.04 -36.71 -17.92
CA GLU A 756 40.79 -37.39 -18.26
C GLU A 756 39.59 -36.71 -17.59
N ILE A 757 39.71 -36.36 -16.30
CA ILE A 757 38.69 -35.57 -15.57
C ILE A 757 38.47 -34.21 -16.24
N GLN A 758 39.54 -33.52 -16.67
CA GLN A 758 39.41 -32.26 -17.42
C GLN A 758 38.63 -32.45 -18.74
N GLY A 759 38.86 -33.57 -19.43
CA GLY A 759 38.14 -33.93 -20.65
C GLY A 759 36.64 -34.20 -20.44
N MET A 760 36.24 -34.62 -19.23
CA MET A 760 34.84 -34.86 -18.88
C MET A 760 33.99 -33.59 -18.91
N VAL A 761 34.59 -32.40 -18.87
CA VAL A 761 33.85 -31.14 -19.00
C VAL A 761 33.03 -31.10 -20.30
N SER A 762 33.49 -31.78 -21.36
CA SER A 762 32.76 -31.91 -22.62
C SER A 762 31.41 -32.65 -22.53
N LEU A 763 31.18 -33.42 -21.46
CA LEU A 763 29.91 -34.08 -21.18
C LEU A 763 28.83 -33.10 -20.69
N PHE A 764 29.24 -31.93 -20.19
CA PHE A 764 28.35 -30.93 -19.60
C PHE A 764 28.10 -29.73 -20.52
N LYS A 765 28.24 -29.92 -21.84
CA LYS A 765 27.99 -28.85 -22.84
C LYS A 765 26.58 -28.28 -22.77
N ASP A 766 25.61 -29.09 -22.35
CA ASP A 766 24.21 -28.67 -22.22
C ASP A 766 23.93 -27.95 -20.89
N LYS A 767 24.91 -27.88 -19.98
CA LYS A 767 24.82 -27.10 -18.73
C LYS A 767 25.58 -25.79 -18.89
N PRO A 768 24.89 -24.63 -18.97
CA PRO A 768 25.56 -23.35 -19.19
C PRO A 768 26.43 -22.94 -17.99
N PHE A 769 26.06 -23.38 -16.79
CA PHE A 769 26.77 -23.11 -15.54
C PHE A 769 26.89 -24.37 -14.71
N PHE A 770 28.08 -24.61 -14.16
CA PHE A 770 28.34 -25.78 -13.33
C PHE A 770 29.55 -25.57 -12.43
N ASN A 771 29.70 -26.42 -11.45
CA ASN A 771 30.93 -26.67 -10.72
C ASN A 771 30.91 -28.11 -10.19
N GLY A 772 31.99 -28.53 -9.52
CA GLY A 772 32.12 -29.88 -8.99
C GLY A 772 30.96 -30.30 -8.09
N ARG A 773 30.38 -29.37 -7.32
CA ARG A 773 29.23 -29.64 -6.45
C ARG A 773 27.97 -29.93 -7.25
N SER A 774 27.66 -29.06 -8.20
CA SER A 774 26.42 -29.13 -9.00
C SER A 774 26.33 -30.37 -9.90
N ILE A 775 27.49 -30.96 -10.27
CA ILE A 775 27.56 -32.14 -11.15
C ILE A 775 27.90 -33.41 -10.38
N TRP A 776 28.21 -33.33 -9.08
CA TRP A 776 28.79 -34.44 -8.32
C TRP A 776 27.96 -35.72 -8.45
N SER A 777 26.65 -35.61 -8.23
CA SER A 777 25.70 -36.73 -8.27
C SER A 777 25.58 -37.40 -9.65
N GLU A 778 25.94 -36.70 -10.74
CA GLU A 778 25.90 -37.25 -12.10
C GLU A 778 27.12 -38.13 -12.41
N ILE A 779 28.24 -37.91 -11.72
CA ILE A 779 29.53 -38.54 -12.04
C ILE A 779 30.19 -39.28 -10.88
N GLU A 780 29.63 -39.23 -9.66
CA GLU A 780 30.19 -39.89 -8.47
C GLU A 780 30.40 -41.41 -8.63
N ASN A 781 29.66 -42.05 -9.53
CA ASN A 781 29.75 -43.48 -9.80
C ASN A 781 30.92 -43.86 -10.73
N LEU A 782 31.57 -42.88 -11.38
CA LEU A 782 32.73 -43.14 -12.23
C LEU A 782 33.95 -43.49 -11.37
N SER A 783 34.64 -44.58 -11.72
CA SER A 783 35.77 -45.09 -10.93
C SER A 783 36.87 -44.06 -10.68
N ILE A 784 37.14 -43.19 -11.67
CA ILE A 784 38.10 -42.10 -11.56
C ILE A 784 37.64 -40.96 -10.65
N ILE A 785 36.33 -40.71 -10.55
CA ILE A 785 35.76 -39.67 -9.68
C ILE A 785 35.68 -40.16 -8.24
N GLN A 786 35.43 -41.45 -8.00
CA GLN A 786 35.48 -42.05 -6.66
C GLN A 786 36.83 -41.83 -5.95
N LYS A 787 37.91 -41.73 -6.73
CA LYS A 787 39.25 -41.39 -6.20
C LYS A 787 39.32 -40.01 -5.55
N LEU A 788 38.44 -39.07 -5.91
CA LEU A 788 38.37 -37.73 -5.29
C LEU A 788 37.73 -37.74 -3.89
N GLN A 789 37.16 -38.86 -3.45
CA GLN A 789 36.66 -39.05 -2.08
C GLN A 789 35.65 -37.99 -1.60
N GLY A 790 34.74 -37.55 -2.47
CA GLY A 790 33.74 -36.53 -2.10
C GLY A 790 34.21 -35.08 -2.24
N ASN A 791 35.45 -34.83 -2.71
CA ASN A 791 36.01 -33.49 -2.79
C ASN A 791 35.57 -32.74 -4.05
N ASP A 792 34.41 -32.10 -3.97
CA ASP A 792 33.81 -31.29 -5.04
C ASP A 792 34.59 -30.00 -5.34
N TRP A 793 35.28 -29.44 -4.35
CA TRP A 793 36.18 -28.30 -4.55
C TRP A 793 37.35 -28.67 -5.46
N MET A 794 38.05 -29.76 -5.14
CA MET A 794 39.17 -30.26 -5.95
C MET A 794 38.71 -30.57 -7.37
N LEU A 795 37.53 -31.18 -7.54
CA LEU A 795 36.95 -31.41 -8.86
C LEU A 795 36.75 -30.10 -9.64
N THR A 796 36.20 -29.08 -8.99
CA THR A 796 36.01 -27.74 -9.56
C THR A 796 37.34 -27.15 -10.00
N CYS A 797 38.37 -27.21 -9.15
CA CYS A 797 39.70 -26.70 -9.46
C CYS A 797 40.39 -27.45 -10.60
N ILE A 798 40.28 -28.79 -10.66
CA ILE A 798 40.81 -29.58 -11.78
C ILE A 798 40.15 -29.15 -13.09
N MET A 799 38.81 -29.05 -13.11
CA MET A 799 38.05 -28.64 -14.30
C MET A 799 38.36 -27.21 -14.73
N ARG A 800 38.64 -26.31 -13.78
CA ARG A 800 39.03 -24.91 -14.03
C ARG A 800 40.44 -24.78 -14.65
N GLN A 801 41.36 -25.70 -14.37
CA GLN A 801 42.77 -25.62 -14.78
C GLN A 801 43.00 -25.90 -16.29
N GLN A 802 42.19 -25.31 -17.17
CA GLN A 802 42.30 -25.40 -18.63
C GLN A 802 41.74 -24.14 -19.30
N GLU A 803 42.28 -23.78 -20.47
CA GLU A 803 41.93 -22.51 -21.14
C GLU A 803 40.48 -22.44 -21.64
N ALA A 804 39.87 -23.58 -21.96
CA ALA A 804 38.52 -23.65 -22.52
C ALA A 804 37.40 -23.41 -21.49
N VAL A 805 37.72 -23.30 -20.20
CA VAL A 805 36.75 -23.17 -19.12
C VAL A 805 36.90 -21.81 -18.45
N GLY A 806 35.86 -21.00 -18.54
CA GLY A 806 35.73 -19.77 -17.76
C GLY A 806 35.38 -20.07 -16.33
N SER A 807 35.78 -19.17 -15.44
CA SER A 807 35.41 -19.23 -14.02
C SER A 807 34.98 -17.87 -13.51
N LEU A 808 33.93 -17.87 -12.69
CA LEU A 808 33.49 -16.75 -11.88
C LEU A 808 33.65 -17.11 -10.41
N SER A 809 34.50 -16.39 -9.70
CA SER A 809 34.57 -16.48 -8.24
C SER A 809 33.33 -15.82 -7.64
N VAL A 810 32.69 -16.51 -6.71
CA VAL A 810 31.56 -16.01 -5.92
C VAL A 810 31.88 -16.30 -4.45
N ALA A 811 31.36 -15.53 -3.50
CA ALA A 811 31.62 -15.74 -2.08
C ALA A 811 31.51 -17.23 -1.71
N GLY A 812 32.61 -17.82 -1.21
CA GLY A 812 32.69 -19.22 -0.80
C GLY A 812 32.75 -20.29 -1.90
N GLY A 813 32.68 -19.95 -3.20
CA GLY A 813 32.66 -20.95 -4.28
C GLY A 813 33.15 -20.44 -5.64
N ILE A 814 33.29 -21.36 -6.60
CA ILE A 814 33.66 -21.04 -7.97
C ILE A 814 32.61 -21.63 -8.90
N ILE A 815 32.13 -20.84 -9.85
CA ILE A 815 31.19 -21.25 -10.90
C ILE A 815 31.92 -21.27 -12.22
N LEU A 816 31.75 -22.36 -12.97
CA LEU A 816 32.41 -22.61 -14.24
C LEU A 816 31.40 -22.50 -15.38
N SER A 817 31.91 -22.14 -16.56
CA SER A 817 31.16 -22.20 -17.81
C SER A 817 32.10 -22.48 -18.98
N LEU A 818 31.57 -23.12 -20.02
CA LEU A 818 32.24 -23.23 -21.32
C LEU A 818 32.05 -21.97 -22.18
N GLU A 819 31.13 -21.07 -21.79
CA GLU A 819 30.86 -19.81 -22.48
C GLU A 819 31.17 -18.60 -21.58
N ASN A 820 32.41 -18.11 -21.65
CA ASN A 820 32.89 -17.02 -20.78
C ASN A 820 32.01 -15.76 -20.83
N THR A 821 31.35 -15.49 -21.96
CA THR A 821 30.47 -14.33 -22.13
C THR A 821 29.23 -14.36 -21.24
N LEU A 822 28.80 -15.56 -20.82
CA LEU A 822 27.61 -15.77 -19.99
C LEU A 822 27.90 -15.78 -18.49
N LEU A 823 29.17 -15.80 -18.06
CA LEU A 823 29.56 -15.86 -16.64
C LEU A 823 29.29 -14.55 -15.89
N LYS A 824 28.00 -14.31 -15.63
CA LYS A 824 27.48 -13.18 -14.86
C LYS A 824 26.40 -13.69 -13.93
N ILE A 825 26.35 -13.18 -12.71
CA ILE A 825 25.36 -13.58 -11.70
C ILE A 825 23.92 -13.46 -12.25
N SER A 826 23.60 -12.39 -12.98
CA SER A 826 22.25 -12.21 -13.56
C SER A 826 21.86 -13.31 -14.54
N GLN A 827 22.78 -13.74 -15.41
CA GLN A 827 22.55 -14.83 -16.36
C GLN A 827 22.45 -16.19 -15.67
N ILE A 828 23.23 -16.39 -14.61
CA ILE A 828 23.12 -17.60 -13.77
C ILE A 828 21.75 -17.62 -13.07
N CYS A 829 21.29 -16.50 -12.54
CA CYS A 829 19.96 -16.38 -11.95
C CYS A 829 18.83 -16.61 -12.96
N GLU A 830 18.93 -16.06 -14.18
CA GLU A 830 18.00 -16.36 -15.27
C GLU A 830 17.94 -17.85 -15.59
N TRP A 831 19.10 -18.51 -15.67
CA TRP A 831 19.15 -19.94 -15.88
C TRP A 831 18.50 -20.72 -14.72
N ILE A 832 18.79 -20.38 -13.46
CA ILE A 832 18.16 -21.01 -12.30
C ILE A 832 16.64 -20.86 -12.38
N SER A 833 16.12 -19.65 -12.65
CA SER A 833 14.68 -19.42 -12.76
C SER A 833 14.06 -20.12 -13.98
N SER A 834 14.80 -20.31 -15.07
CA SER A 834 14.32 -21.09 -16.22
C SER A 834 14.16 -22.58 -15.90
N VAL A 835 14.97 -23.11 -14.97
CA VAL A 835 14.95 -24.53 -14.57
C VAL A 835 13.96 -24.78 -13.43
N TYR A 836 13.90 -23.88 -12.45
CA TYR A 836 13.14 -24.07 -11.20
C TYR A 836 11.90 -23.17 -11.07
N GLY A 837 11.62 -22.32 -12.07
CA GLY A 837 10.58 -21.31 -12.02
C GLY A 837 11.02 -20.02 -11.32
N VAL A 838 10.24 -18.96 -11.52
CA VAL A 838 10.42 -17.69 -10.79
C VAL A 838 10.14 -17.88 -9.30
N MET A 839 10.92 -17.21 -8.45
CA MET A 839 10.83 -17.33 -6.99
C MET A 839 11.22 -16.03 -6.30
N THR A 840 11.04 -15.92 -4.98
CA THR A 840 11.50 -14.71 -4.27
C THR A 840 13.03 -14.58 -4.29
N VAL A 841 13.58 -13.37 -4.16
CA VAL A 841 15.03 -13.09 -4.11
C VAL A 841 15.71 -13.92 -3.02
N LYS A 842 15.09 -14.02 -1.83
CA LYS A 842 15.60 -14.85 -0.71
C LYS A 842 15.61 -16.34 -1.06
N SER A 843 14.58 -16.82 -1.77
CA SER A 843 14.52 -18.21 -2.25
C SER A 843 15.58 -18.48 -3.31
N LEU A 844 15.80 -17.52 -4.21
CA LEU A 844 16.81 -17.57 -5.26
C LEU A 844 18.22 -17.58 -4.68
N GLU A 845 18.51 -16.76 -3.67
CA GLU A 845 19.76 -16.78 -2.90
C GLU A 845 20.03 -18.18 -2.34
N LYS A 846 19.07 -18.74 -1.61
CA LYS A 846 19.19 -20.09 -1.04
C LYS A 846 19.45 -21.12 -2.13
N LYS A 847 18.76 -21.02 -3.27
CA LYS A 847 18.90 -21.96 -4.39
C LYS A 847 20.25 -21.85 -5.08
N PHE A 848 20.71 -20.63 -5.33
CA PHE A 848 22.01 -20.33 -5.91
C PHE A 848 23.14 -20.90 -5.03
N ASN A 849 23.06 -20.63 -3.72
CA ASN A 849 24.01 -21.14 -2.73
C ASN A 849 23.96 -22.67 -2.61
N GLU A 850 22.77 -23.27 -2.66
CA GLU A 850 22.58 -24.72 -2.63
C GLU A 850 23.25 -25.42 -3.83
N ILE A 851 22.98 -24.93 -5.05
CA ILE A 851 23.47 -25.53 -6.31
C ILE A 851 24.99 -25.47 -6.39
N PHE A 852 25.57 -24.30 -6.11
CA PHE A 852 26.99 -24.05 -6.33
C PHE A 852 27.85 -24.16 -5.07
N GLY A 853 27.27 -24.33 -3.89
CA GLY A 853 28.02 -24.33 -2.63
C GLY A 853 28.64 -22.96 -2.33
N THR A 854 27.95 -21.90 -2.74
CA THR A 854 28.38 -20.51 -2.54
C THR A 854 27.70 -19.90 -1.30
N ARG A 855 28.05 -18.65 -1.00
CA ARG A 855 27.55 -17.82 0.10
C ARG A 855 27.21 -16.42 -0.40
N ILE A 856 26.62 -16.30 -1.59
CA ILE A 856 26.14 -15.01 -2.09
C ILE A 856 24.93 -14.55 -1.25
N ARG A 857 24.85 -13.24 -0.97
CA ARG A 857 23.73 -12.61 -0.25
C ARG A 857 22.61 -12.19 -1.22
N ALA A 858 21.37 -12.12 -0.74
CA ALA A 858 20.19 -11.72 -1.52
C ALA A 858 20.31 -10.33 -2.14
N ASP A 859 20.88 -9.36 -1.43
CA ASP A 859 21.12 -7.99 -1.91
C ASP A 859 22.00 -7.97 -3.17
N LYS A 860 23.07 -8.77 -3.20
CA LYS A 860 23.95 -8.90 -4.37
C LYS A 860 23.25 -9.56 -5.55
N ILE A 861 22.31 -10.47 -5.31
CA ILE A 861 21.48 -11.04 -6.38
C ILE A 861 20.50 -9.97 -6.91
N ALA A 862 19.81 -9.27 -6.01
CA ALA A 862 18.89 -8.19 -6.35
C ALA A 862 19.59 -7.11 -7.20
N GLU A 863 20.78 -6.66 -6.79
CA GLU A 863 21.61 -5.70 -7.53
C GLU A 863 21.81 -6.13 -8.98
N LYS A 864 22.26 -7.37 -9.18
CA LYS A 864 22.61 -7.88 -10.52
C LYS A 864 21.37 -8.04 -11.39
N LEU A 865 20.22 -8.42 -10.82
CA LEU A 865 18.95 -8.54 -11.54
C LEU A 865 18.37 -7.18 -11.94
N ARG A 866 18.49 -6.16 -11.06
CA ARG A 866 18.08 -4.79 -11.37
C ARG A 866 18.90 -4.20 -12.50
N THR A 867 20.23 -4.29 -12.37
CA THR A 867 21.17 -3.71 -13.33
C THR A 867 21.04 -4.37 -14.71
N SER A 868 20.70 -5.67 -14.78
CA SER A 868 20.48 -6.36 -16.04
C SER A 868 19.08 -6.21 -16.62
N GLY A 869 18.13 -5.62 -15.88
CA GLY A 869 16.72 -5.55 -16.28
C GLY A 869 16.03 -6.92 -16.30
N SER A 870 16.49 -7.86 -15.47
CA SER A 870 16.01 -9.25 -15.45
C SER A 870 15.07 -9.54 -14.29
N TRP A 871 14.75 -8.55 -13.46
CA TRP A 871 13.95 -8.71 -12.25
C TRP A 871 12.66 -9.50 -12.48
N ASP A 872 11.75 -9.00 -13.30
CA ASP A 872 10.43 -9.59 -13.55
C ASP A 872 10.49 -10.96 -14.24
N LYS A 873 11.64 -11.29 -14.87
CA LYS A 873 11.86 -12.59 -15.52
C LYS A 873 12.33 -13.66 -14.53
N VAL A 874 12.88 -13.25 -13.40
CA VAL A 874 13.64 -14.13 -12.51
C VAL A 874 12.96 -14.27 -11.16
N VAL A 875 12.37 -13.19 -10.63
CA VAL A 875 11.80 -13.17 -9.29
C VAL A 875 10.33 -12.79 -9.23
N THR A 876 9.66 -13.22 -8.15
CA THR A 876 8.24 -12.94 -7.89
C THR A 876 8.00 -11.70 -7.03
N ASP A 877 9.03 -11.20 -6.34
CA ASP A 877 8.90 -10.01 -5.50
C ASP A 877 8.63 -8.79 -6.39
N SER A 878 7.67 -7.94 -5.99
CA SER A 878 7.55 -6.62 -6.59
C SER A 878 8.82 -5.83 -6.31
N MET A 879 9.41 -5.22 -7.33
CA MET A 879 10.63 -4.42 -7.17
C MET A 879 10.40 -3.28 -6.17
N ASP A 880 9.25 -2.61 -6.26
CA ASP A 880 8.90 -1.51 -5.36
C ASP A 880 8.67 -2.01 -3.92
N GLU A 881 8.05 -3.17 -3.73
CA GLU A 881 7.80 -3.75 -2.40
C GLU A 881 9.09 -4.27 -1.75
N TYR A 882 9.98 -4.88 -2.54
CA TYR A 882 11.30 -5.31 -2.07
C TYR A 882 12.15 -4.13 -1.64
N ILE A 883 12.11 -3.04 -2.42
CA ILE A 883 12.79 -1.79 -2.08
C ILE A 883 12.19 -1.15 -0.83
N ASP A 884 10.86 -1.03 -0.75
CA ASP A 884 10.19 -0.43 0.41
C ASP A 884 10.50 -1.23 1.70
N ASN A 885 10.52 -2.57 1.65
CA ASN A 885 10.92 -3.42 2.77
C ASN A 885 12.40 -3.25 3.16
N LEU A 886 13.33 -3.17 2.19
CA LEU A 886 14.75 -2.92 2.45
C LEU A 886 14.99 -1.54 3.07
N VAL A 887 14.23 -0.55 2.61
CA VAL A 887 14.29 0.82 3.10
C VAL A 887 13.84 0.86 4.56
N ASP A 888 12.74 0.18 4.90
CA ASP A 888 12.24 0.14 6.28
C ASP A 888 13.14 -0.71 7.21
N GLU A 889 13.70 -1.84 6.73
CA GLU A 889 14.71 -2.62 7.48
C GLU A 889 16.00 -1.81 7.70
N GLY A 890 16.51 -1.15 6.65
CA GLY A 890 17.72 -0.34 6.69
C GLY A 890 17.60 0.85 7.64
N ILE A 891 16.49 1.61 7.55
CA ILE A 891 16.21 2.74 8.45
C ILE A 891 16.02 2.28 9.89
N SER A 892 15.33 1.15 10.12
CA SER A 892 15.16 0.59 11.46
C SER A 892 16.49 0.24 12.14
N SER A 893 17.54 -0.07 11.37
CA SER A 893 18.86 -0.41 11.88
C SER A 893 19.75 0.82 12.15
N MET A 894 19.36 1.98 11.63
CA MET A 894 20.11 3.22 11.74
C MET A 894 19.51 4.08 12.86
N GLU A 895 20.32 4.52 13.83
CA GLU A 895 19.97 5.67 14.66
C GLU A 895 19.98 6.92 13.76
N VAL A 896 18.89 7.14 13.02
CA VAL A 896 18.75 8.28 12.12
C VAL A 896 18.43 9.50 12.98
N ASP A 897 19.46 10.10 13.57
CA ASP A 897 19.38 11.50 14.01
C ASP A 897 18.95 12.36 12.82
N ASP A 898 18.14 13.40 13.01
CA ASP A 898 17.67 14.19 11.88
C ASP A 898 18.79 15.15 11.40
N PHE A 899 19.46 14.77 10.30
CA PHE A 899 20.65 15.39 9.70
C PHE A 899 20.48 16.89 9.39
N PHE A 900 19.24 17.41 9.37
CA PHE A 900 18.91 18.78 9.01
C PHE A 900 18.32 19.61 10.15
N GLN A 901 18.47 19.19 11.42
CA GLN A 901 17.97 20.00 12.55
C GLN A 901 18.65 21.38 12.70
N GLU A 902 19.83 21.59 12.08
CA GLU A 902 20.64 22.81 12.24
C GLU A 902 20.56 23.83 11.07
N GLU A 903 19.55 23.79 10.19
CA GLU A 903 19.34 24.90 9.22
C GLU A 903 18.48 26.07 9.78
N PHE A 904 18.31 26.16 11.10
CA PHE A 904 17.78 27.35 11.78
C PHE A 904 18.61 27.69 13.03
N PHE A 905 19.77 28.31 12.81
CA PHE A 905 20.27 29.45 13.61
C PHE A 905 21.17 30.36 12.76
#